data_AF-A0A437USY3-F1
#
_entry.id   AF-A0A437USY3-F1
#
_cell.length_a   1.000
_cell.length_b   1.000
_cell.length_c   1.000
_cell.angle_alpha   90.00
_cell.angle_beta   90.00
_cell.angle_gamma   90.00
#
_symmetry.space_group_name_H-M   'P 1'
#
loop_
_entity.id
_entity.type
_entity.pdbx_description
1 polymer ?
#
loop_
_entity_poly.entity_id
_entity_poly.type
_entity_poly.pdbx_seq_one_letter_code
_entity_poly.pdbx_strand_id
1 'polypeptide(L)'
;MGKDPQRKGIVRRLMEGLRSLMRPKARAASEPAVASAPAAAPVPAPTFSLDHLAHRLYHADDPVAALRDFADNVGKRLAAGNAAAPLEAFLVHALVDAGIDETDVRLPSLSIVRPRTSGLFYVRVNELSVAYLALLRVLGIEAALNAAYLASSYFGEAGPASEAEAWRFAHRVSSSIISQIADRKASEPVPDGLGRDGEWAVRKAIASGIECFQLPFRLNARFRAHVAAGEVAFVCDLAPRRLMWKRTSLDGASVVPTTSDMQRRAATDYNTRLSILLAACAFESSPRIGRVWVAGTLDTARNHSCLYSVCFDRERFSKLDLAGIEDPLEILRIFDAALDEKDGVLGPVQQTFSLDDERFCPPKRFEAPEISTRTLPEPLAHALGASSVAGLGIDEQARREAIAREISRKLGSSTAGNVAAILDAAGDDPDPSVRAAAERTVRKLIEGSIAEDVFAITREFAEGDTLSAAVNQARLLFGAREIEAAESLLAATLDALAPVYADSASVVYRVFASYVDRVIYNRLGLDAGKTTLLAPSAYLEALLMHALSLSMLGRHDEALSVARRASELCPVGAQAQLALVQCLEAAGRTLEAVDELRSLLCRAHDTVGIGFGYYRMAYFQWQLGETACAQACYLRALRFMPSVMPLVSPELQIMALQGADRLEDISDEAVDGLLIEHDIPLAPTREIGEIFFEAMRAALDAEIFPVARSFLITLGTMSRDDVFFGVLRSLEDEPDR
;
A
#
# COMPACT_ATOMS: atom_id res chain seq x y z
N MET A 1 18.85 6.69 -10.22
CA MET A 1 18.92 5.21 -10.25
C MET A 1 19.99 4.72 -9.27
N GLY A 2 19.67 4.56 -7.98
CA GLY A 2 20.58 4.00 -6.98
C GLY A 2 20.56 2.47 -7.03
N LYS A 3 21.72 1.83 -7.09
CA LYS A 3 21.87 0.37 -7.08
C LYS A 3 21.56 -0.14 -5.67
N ASP A 4 20.45 -0.86 -5.51
CA ASP A 4 20.07 -1.47 -4.24
C ASP A 4 20.98 -2.68 -3.90
N PRO A 5 21.77 -2.63 -2.81
CA PRO A 5 22.65 -3.71 -2.40
C PRO A 5 21.90 -4.97 -1.90
N GLN A 6 20.65 -4.86 -1.42
CA GLN A 6 19.86 -6.03 -1.00
C GLN A 6 19.46 -6.91 -2.18
N ARG A 7 19.05 -6.29 -3.30
CA ARG A 7 18.67 -6.99 -4.54
C ARG A 7 19.78 -7.89 -5.08
N LYS A 8 21.03 -7.38 -5.11
CA LYS A 8 22.19 -8.17 -5.54
C LYS A 8 22.43 -9.37 -4.63
N GLY A 9 22.18 -9.25 -3.33
CA GLY A 9 22.34 -10.35 -2.37
C GLY A 9 21.32 -11.47 -2.55
N ILE A 10 20.04 -11.15 -2.82
CA ILE A 10 18.97 -12.16 -3.00
C ILE A 10 19.17 -12.94 -4.29
N VAL A 11 19.35 -12.25 -5.42
CA VAL A 11 19.61 -12.90 -6.70
C VAL A 11 20.88 -13.74 -6.60
N ARG A 12 21.97 -13.20 -6.05
CA ARG A 12 23.23 -13.95 -5.85
C ARG A 12 23.06 -15.20 -4.96
N ARG A 13 22.22 -15.18 -3.93
CA ARG A 13 21.99 -16.34 -3.04
C ARG A 13 21.14 -17.43 -3.67
N LEU A 14 20.03 -17.08 -4.33
CA LEU A 14 19.30 -18.05 -5.17
C LEU A 14 20.25 -18.70 -6.17
N MET A 15 21.10 -17.89 -6.79
CA MET A 15 22.09 -18.31 -7.77
C MET A 15 23.20 -19.19 -7.17
N GLU A 16 23.67 -18.92 -5.95
CA GLU A 16 24.65 -19.73 -5.22
C GLU A 16 24.04 -21.05 -4.73
N GLY A 17 22.79 -21.03 -4.25
CA GLY A 17 22.00 -22.22 -3.90
C GLY A 17 21.74 -23.11 -5.13
N LEU A 18 21.32 -22.51 -6.24
CA LEU A 18 21.19 -23.19 -7.53
C LEU A 18 22.53 -23.79 -7.97
N ARG A 19 23.64 -23.03 -7.92
CA ARG A 19 25.00 -23.52 -8.28
C ARG A 19 25.47 -24.69 -7.40
N SER A 20 25.15 -24.67 -6.11
CA SER A 20 25.43 -25.77 -5.17
C SER A 20 24.67 -27.04 -5.56
N LEU A 21 23.38 -26.92 -5.87
CA LEU A 21 22.51 -27.99 -6.34
C LEU A 21 22.87 -28.49 -7.76
N MET A 22 23.55 -27.67 -8.58
CA MET A 22 23.97 -28.04 -9.93
C MET A 22 25.35 -28.71 -10.01
N ARG A 23 26.08 -28.91 -8.90
CA ARG A 23 27.37 -29.63 -8.95
C ARG A 23 27.12 -31.10 -9.31
N PRO A 24 27.70 -31.64 -10.39
CA PRO A 24 27.65 -33.07 -10.64
C PRO A 24 28.39 -33.82 -9.51
N LYS A 25 27.80 -34.91 -9.00
CA LYS A 25 28.59 -35.93 -8.27
C LYS A 25 29.72 -36.38 -9.20
N ALA A 26 30.96 -36.25 -8.75
CA ALA A 26 32.16 -36.55 -9.52
C ALA A 26 32.02 -37.92 -10.22
N ARG A 27 31.99 -37.91 -11.56
CA ARG A 27 32.05 -39.13 -12.37
C ARG A 27 33.50 -39.34 -12.79
N ALA A 28 33.96 -40.57 -12.59
CA ALA A 28 35.33 -41.04 -12.79
C ALA A 28 35.88 -40.78 -14.20
N ALA A 29 37.20 -40.63 -14.26
CA ALA A 29 37.99 -40.40 -15.47
C ALA A 29 37.82 -41.51 -16.51
N SER A 30 37.72 -41.13 -17.78
CA SER A 30 37.95 -42.01 -18.93
C SER A 30 38.67 -41.26 -20.05
N GLU A 31 39.88 -41.76 -20.35
CA GLU A 31 40.78 -41.78 -21.52
C GLU A 31 40.54 -41.01 -22.84
N PRO A 32 41.60 -40.79 -23.66
CA PRO A 32 41.75 -39.63 -24.54
C PRO A 32 41.11 -39.80 -25.93
N ALA A 33 40.67 -38.66 -26.47
CA ALA A 33 40.04 -38.54 -27.78
C ALA A 33 41.04 -38.61 -28.95
N VAL A 34 40.68 -39.39 -29.96
CA VAL A 34 41.33 -39.44 -31.28
C VAL A 34 40.99 -38.17 -32.08
N ALA A 35 41.99 -37.58 -32.72
CA ALA A 35 41.89 -36.35 -33.48
C ALA A 35 40.97 -36.46 -34.71
N SER A 36 40.04 -35.52 -34.87
CA SER A 36 39.29 -35.28 -36.11
C SER A 36 39.56 -33.88 -36.67
N ALA A 37 39.53 -33.81 -38.00
CA ALA A 37 39.88 -32.72 -38.93
C ALA A 37 39.38 -31.29 -38.60
N PRO A 38 40.00 -30.23 -39.19
CA PRO A 38 39.74 -28.85 -38.78
C PRO A 38 38.33 -28.40 -39.17
N ALA A 39 37.56 -27.98 -38.17
CA ALA A 39 36.24 -27.40 -38.33
C ALA A 39 36.30 -26.02 -38.99
N ALA A 40 35.33 -25.73 -39.84
CA ALA A 40 35.12 -24.43 -40.47
C ALA A 40 35.01 -23.31 -39.41
N ALA A 41 35.38 -22.08 -39.80
CA ALA A 41 35.30 -20.90 -38.95
C ALA A 41 33.92 -20.76 -38.30
N PRO A 42 33.83 -20.53 -36.97
CA PRO A 42 32.56 -20.49 -36.27
C PRO A 42 31.71 -19.31 -36.76
N VAL A 43 30.50 -19.62 -37.22
CA VAL A 43 29.43 -18.63 -37.43
C VAL A 43 29.22 -17.89 -36.09
N PRO A 44 29.16 -16.55 -36.06
CA PRO A 44 28.91 -15.83 -34.82
C PRO A 44 27.59 -16.31 -34.21
N ALA A 45 27.64 -16.72 -32.94
CA ALA A 45 26.47 -17.20 -32.24
C ALA A 45 25.40 -16.09 -32.19
N PRO A 46 24.12 -16.39 -32.46
CA PRO A 46 23.06 -15.41 -32.33
C PRO A 46 23.01 -14.87 -30.90
N THR A 47 23.08 -13.55 -30.74
CA THR A 47 23.04 -12.88 -29.44
C THR A 47 21.61 -12.42 -29.12
N PHE A 48 21.09 -12.84 -27.97
CA PHE A 48 19.79 -12.39 -27.46
C PHE A 48 19.99 -11.66 -26.13
N SER A 49 19.45 -10.44 -26.04
CA SER A 49 19.46 -9.63 -24.82
C SER A 49 18.04 -9.46 -24.28
N LEU A 50 17.79 -10.08 -23.12
CA LEU A 50 16.51 -9.93 -22.43
C LEU A 50 16.29 -8.50 -21.95
N ASP A 51 17.35 -7.77 -21.58
CA ASP A 51 17.22 -6.38 -21.16
C ASP A 51 16.80 -5.46 -22.31
N HIS A 52 17.24 -5.74 -23.56
CA HIS A 52 16.74 -5.04 -24.73
C HIS A 52 15.25 -5.32 -24.99
N LEU A 53 14.81 -6.58 -24.85
CA LEU A 53 13.39 -6.92 -24.95
C LEU A 53 12.60 -6.21 -23.84
N ALA A 54 13.08 -6.24 -22.59
CA ALA A 54 12.45 -5.56 -21.47
C ALA A 54 12.28 -4.06 -21.74
N HIS A 55 13.35 -3.38 -22.20
CA HIS A 55 13.29 -1.95 -22.56
C HIS A 55 12.23 -1.67 -23.62
N ARG A 56 12.17 -2.49 -24.68
CA ARG A 56 11.11 -2.36 -25.70
C ARG A 56 9.72 -2.51 -25.12
N LEU A 57 9.51 -3.48 -24.22
CA LEU A 57 8.22 -3.73 -23.59
C LEU A 57 7.78 -2.62 -22.62
N TYR A 58 8.73 -1.98 -21.91
CA TYR A 58 8.42 -0.86 -21.01
C TYR A 58 7.91 0.38 -21.74
N HIS A 59 8.36 0.59 -22.98
CA HIS A 59 8.02 1.75 -23.79
C HIS A 59 7.00 1.42 -24.89
N ALA A 60 6.42 0.21 -24.89
CA ALA A 60 5.41 -0.18 -25.86
C ALA A 60 4.01 0.27 -25.41
N ASP A 61 3.27 0.92 -26.32
CA ASP A 61 1.85 1.23 -26.12
C ASP A 61 1.00 -0.06 -26.04
N ASP A 62 1.42 -1.10 -26.78
CA ASP A 62 0.84 -2.44 -26.74
C ASP A 62 1.93 -3.51 -26.52
N PRO A 63 2.23 -3.84 -25.25
CA PRO A 63 3.21 -4.88 -24.92
C PRO A 63 2.82 -6.27 -25.44
N VAL A 64 1.52 -6.55 -25.62
CA VAL A 64 1.05 -7.85 -26.15
C VAL A 64 1.41 -7.98 -27.62
N ALA A 65 1.15 -6.93 -28.42
CA ALA A 65 1.56 -6.91 -29.82
C ALA A 65 3.08 -7.05 -29.97
N ALA A 66 3.86 -6.33 -29.15
CA ALA A 66 5.32 -6.43 -29.16
C ALA A 66 5.84 -7.85 -28.83
N LEU A 67 5.17 -8.57 -27.91
CA LEU A 67 5.49 -9.97 -27.59
C LEU A 67 5.09 -10.93 -28.70
N ARG A 68 3.94 -10.73 -29.35
CA ARG A 68 3.51 -11.52 -30.53
C ARG A 68 4.47 -11.35 -31.68
N ASP A 69 4.85 -10.12 -32.02
CA ASP A 69 5.81 -9.83 -33.07
C ASP A 69 7.16 -10.50 -32.81
N PHE A 70 7.60 -10.49 -31.54
CA PHE A 70 8.82 -11.19 -31.11
C PHE A 70 8.68 -12.71 -31.29
N ALA A 71 7.59 -13.31 -30.78
CA ALA A 71 7.33 -14.74 -30.89
C ALA A 71 7.24 -15.20 -32.35
N ASP A 72 6.51 -14.48 -33.19
CA ASP A 72 6.35 -14.75 -34.63
C ASP A 72 7.67 -14.67 -35.38
N ASN A 73 8.50 -13.64 -35.12
CA ASN A 73 9.78 -13.47 -35.79
C ASN A 73 10.73 -14.64 -35.48
N VAL A 74 10.88 -14.97 -34.19
CA VAL A 74 11.77 -16.05 -33.78
C VAL A 74 11.22 -17.40 -34.22
N GLY A 75 9.90 -17.61 -34.11
CA GLY A 75 9.23 -18.83 -34.56
C GLY A 75 9.48 -19.11 -36.04
N LYS A 76 9.37 -18.09 -36.90
CA LYS A 76 9.70 -18.20 -38.34
C LYS A 76 11.17 -18.53 -38.58
N ARG A 77 12.10 -17.96 -37.80
CA ARG A 77 13.53 -18.29 -37.88
C ARG A 77 13.80 -19.75 -37.50
N LEU A 78 13.23 -20.22 -36.39
CA LEU A 78 13.36 -21.60 -35.93
C LEU A 78 12.77 -22.59 -36.94
N ALA A 79 11.59 -22.30 -37.49
CA ALA A 79 10.95 -23.14 -38.51
C ALA A 79 11.76 -23.21 -39.83
N ALA A 80 12.48 -22.15 -40.16
CA ALA A 80 13.38 -22.10 -41.31
C ALA A 80 14.75 -22.78 -41.06
N GLY A 81 14.98 -23.32 -39.85
CA GLY A 81 16.26 -23.93 -39.46
C GLY A 81 17.38 -22.91 -39.19
N ASN A 82 17.04 -21.62 -39.03
CA ASN A 82 18.02 -20.58 -38.72
C ASN A 82 18.42 -20.65 -37.23
N ALA A 83 19.67 -20.28 -36.93
CA ALA A 83 20.16 -20.24 -35.56
C ALA A 83 19.44 -19.16 -34.74
N ALA A 84 18.93 -19.54 -33.57
CA ALA A 84 18.43 -18.66 -32.52
C ALA A 84 19.19 -18.92 -31.22
N ALA A 85 19.29 -17.92 -30.34
CA ALA A 85 19.95 -18.14 -29.06
C ALA A 85 19.13 -19.13 -28.22
N PRO A 86 19.74 -20.04 -27.44
CA PRO A 86 18.98 -21.04 -26.67
C PRO A 86 17.95 -20.45 -25.69
N LEU A 87 18.27 -19.32 -25.06
CA LEU A 87 17.34 -18.57 -24.20
C LEU A 87 16.19 -17.92 -24.98
N GLU A 88 16.47 -17.48 -26.21
CA GLU A 88 15.49 -16.88 -27.12
C GLU A 88 14.46 -17.93 -27.58
N ALA A 89 14.93 -19.13 -27.96
CA ALA A 89 14.08 -20.26 -28.32
C ALA A 89 13.21 -20.70 -27.12
N PHE A 90 13.80 -20.80 -25.93
CA PHE A 90 13.08 -21.11 -24.69
C PHE A 90 11.95 -20.12 -24.43
N LEU A 91 12.23 -18.81 -24.47
CA LEU A 91 11.24 -17.78 -24.18
C LEU A 91 10.07 -17.83 -25.15
N VAL A 92 10.34 -18.00 -26.44
CA VAL A 92 9.29 -18.06 -27.48
C VAL A 92 8.40 -19.28 -27.27
N HIS A 93 8.99 -20.45 -27.03
CA HIS A 93 8.22 -21.64 -26.74
C HIS A 93 7.40 -21.52 -25.45
N ALA A 94 7.95 -20.89 -24.41
CA ALA A 94 7.21 -20.61 -23.17
C ALA A 94 6.05 -19.63 -23.37
N LEU A 95 6.22 -18.60 -24.22
CA LEU A 95 5.15 -17.65 -24.57
C LEU A 95 4.04 -18.31 -25.41
N VAL A 96 4.40 -19.15 -26.38
CA VAL A 96 3.45 -19.96 -27.16
C VAL A 96 2.69 -20.92 -26.24
N ASP A 97 3.40 -21.59 -25.33
CA ASP A 97 2.79 -22.48 -24.33
C ASP A 97 1.87 -21.69 -23.38
N ALA A 98 2.18 -20.42 -23.08
CA ALA A 98 1.28 -19.53 -22.33
C ALA A 98 0.07 -19.06 -23.15
N GLY A 99 0.08 -19.22 -24.47
CA GLY A 99 -1.00 -18.88 -25.40
C GLY A 99 -0.99 -17.44 -25.88
N ILE A 100 0.20 -16.85 -26.09
CA ILE A 100 0.34 -15.49 -26.64
C ILE A 100 -0.34 -15.33 -28.02
N ASP A 101 -0.36 -16.41 -28.81
CA ASP A 101 -0.90 -16.46 -30.18
C ASP A 101 -2.31 -17.07 -30.25
N GLU A 102 -2.87 -17.53 -29.13
CA GLU A 102 -4.21 -18.09 -29.11
C GLU A 102 -5.27 -16.99 -29.22
N THR A 103 -6.31 -17.25 -30.03
CA THR A 103 -7.42 -16.31 -30.30
C THR A 103 -8.71 -16.69 -29.58
N ASP A 104 -8.65 -17.71 -28.71
CA ASP A 104 -9.76 -18.23 -27.90
C ASP A 104 -10.24 -17.22 -26.85
N VAL A 105 -9.37 -16.29 -26.44
CA VAL A 105 -9.69 -15.21 -25.53
C VAL A 105 -8.96 -13.92 -25.91
N ARG A 106 -9.64 -12.78 -25.81
CA ARG A 106 -8.99 -11.47 -25.93
C ARG A 106 -8.15 -11.20 -24.69
N LEU A 107 -6.86 -10.89 -24.89
CA LEU A 107 -6.00 -10.39 -23.83
C LEU A 107 -6.38 -8.94 -23.46
N PRO A 108 -6.37 -8.58 -22.17
CA PRO A 108 -6.70 -7.23 -21.71
C PRO A 108 -5.59 -6.25 -22.05
N SER A 109 -5.82 -4.95 -21.86
CA SER A 109 -4.77 -3.93 -21.87
C SER A 109 -3.75 -4.21 -20.75
N LEU A 110 -2.46 -4.24 -21.11
CA LEU A 110 -1.37 -4.57 -20.20
C LEU A 110 -0.34 -3.45 -20.10
N SER A 111 0.34 -3.36 -18.97
CA SER A 111 1.58 -2.60 -18.81
C SER A 111 2.64 -3.48 -18.13
N ILE A 112 3.91 -3.32 -18.50
CA ILE A 112 5.02 -4.07 -17.91
C ILE A 112 5.65 -3.22 -16.82
N VAL A 113 5.81 -3.79 -15.63
CA VAL A 113 6.45 -3.16 -14.47
C VAL A 113 7.63 -4.02 -14.00
N ARG A 114 8.68 -3.39 -13.47
CA ARG A 114 9.77 -4.06 -12.74
C ARG A 114 9.76 -3.60 -11.29
N PRO A 115 9.22 -4.39 -10.35
CA PRO A 115 9.32 -4.05 -8.93
C PRO A 115 10.79 -3.90 -8.52
N ARG A 116 11.10 -2.89 -7.72
CA ARG A 116 12.49 -2.60 -7.30
C ARG A 116 13.07 -3.71 -6.43
N THR A 117 12.21 -4.31 -5.60
CA THR A 117 12.50 -5.36 -4.62
C THR A 117 12.94 -6.67 -5.28
N SER A 118 12.07 -7.30 -6.07
CA SER A 118 12.37 -8.57 -6.74
C SER A 118 13.19 -8.39 -8.02
N GLY A 119 12.96 -7.30 -8.76
CA GLY A 119 13.52 -7.09 -10.10
C GLY A 119 12.94 -8.02 -11.17
N LEU A 120 11.89 -8.77 -10.86
CA LEU A 120 11.14 -9.63 -11.78
C LEU A 120 10.23 -8.80 -12.70
N PHE A 121 9.68 -9.44 -13.73
CA PHE A 121 8.60 -8.88 -14.53
C PHE A 121 7.27 -8.99 -13.77
N TYR A 122 6.53 -7.89 -13.76
CA TYR A 122 5.14 -7.82 -13.33
C TYR A 122 4.27 -7.30 -14.48
N VAL A 123 3.44 -8.16 -15.05
CA VAL A 123 2.50 -7.86 -16.13
C VAL A 123 1.21 -7.33 -15.51
N ARG A 124 1.09 -6.00 -15.42
CA ARG A 124 -0.07 -5.32 -14.85
C ARG A 124 -1.22 -5.32 -15.84
N VAL A 125 -2.39 -5.73 -15.37
CA VAL A 125 -3.67 -5.59 -16.09
C VAL A 125 -4.23 -4.20 -15.83
N ASN A 126 -4.54 -3.46 -16.89
CA ASN A 126 -5.06 -2.08 -16.80
C ASN A 126 -6.60 -2.02 -16.79
N GLU A 127 -7.26 -3.18 -16.89
CA GLU A 127 -8.72 -3.32 -16.91
C GLU A 127 -9.26 -3.75 -15.54
N LEU A 128 -10.44 -3.24 -15.17
CA LEU A 128 -11.08 -3.54 -13.88
C LEU A 128 -11.59 -4.99 -13.75
N SER A 129 -11.93 -5.62 -14.88
CA SER A 129 -12.47 -6.99 -14.90
C SER A 129 -11.96 -7.75 -16.10
N VAL A 130 -11.48 -8.96 -15.88
CA VAL A 130 -10.93 -9.83 -16.94
C VAL A 130 -11.49 -11.23 -16.86
N ALA A 131 -11.70 -11.86 -18.03
CA ALA A 131 -12.08 -13.26 -18.08
C ALA A 131 -10.99 -14.14 -17.44
N TYR A 132 -11.37 -15.15 -16.67
CA TYR A 132 -10.42 -16.03 -15.98
C TYR A 132 -9.39 -16.66 -16.93
N LEU A 133 -9.81 -17.06 -18.13
CA LEU A 133 -8.90 -17.60 -19.13
C LEU A 133 -7.86 -16.56 -19.58
N ALA A 134 -8.26 -15.30 -19.80
CA ALA A 134 -7.34 -14.22 -20.13
C ALA A 134 -6.35 -13.96 -18.99
N LEU A 135 -6.82 -13.98 -17.74
CA LEU A 135 -5.94 -13.86 -16.56
C LEU A 135 -4.89 -14.98 -16.53
N LEU A 136 -5.28 -16.23 -16.80
CA LEU A 136 -4.32 -17.34 -16.90
C LEU A 136 -3.27 -17.14 -18.00
N ARG A 137 -3.66 -16.59 -19.17
CA ARG A 137 -2.70 -16.25 -20.23
C ARG A 137 -1.71 -15.19 -19.77
N VAL A 138 -2.19 -14.13 -19.12
CA VAL A 138 -1.36 -13.07 -18.56
C VAL A 138 -0.36 -13.63 -17.53
N LEU A 139 -0.83 -14.47 -16.60
CA LEU A 139 0.02 -15.12 -15.60
C LEU A 139 1.05 -16.07 -16.24
N GLY A 140 0.67 -16.77 -17.32
CA GLY A 140 1.59 -17.62 -18.09
C GLY A 140 2.67 -16.82 -18.82
N ILE A 141 2.29 -15.68 -19.43
CA ILE A 141 3.24 -14.76 -20.09
C ILE A 141 4.23 -14.20 -19.07
N GLU A 142 3.73 -13.76 -17.90
CA GLU A 142 4.59 -13.33 -16.80
C GLU A 142 5.56 -14.43 -16.37
N ALA A 143 5.08 -15.68 -16.23
CA ALA A 143 5.93 -16.79 -15.84
C ALA A 143 7.02 -17.11 -16.87
N ALA A 144 6.71 -17.01 -18.16
CA ALA A 144 7.68 -17.17 -19.23
C ALA A 144 8.78 -16.10 -19.17
N LEU A 145 8.40 -14.82 -19.00
CA LEU A 145 9.33 -13.71 -18.85
C LEU A 145 10.21 -13.85 -17.59
N ASN A 146 9.61 -14.24 -16.47
CA ASN A 146 10.32 -14.43 -15.20
C ASN A 146 11.28 -15.62 -15.26
N ALA A 147 10.89 -16.75 -15.85
CA ALA A 147 11.79 -17.88 -16.05
C ALA A 147 12.97 -17.52 -16.97
N ALA A 148 12.73 -16.78 -18.06
CA ALA A 148 13.79 -16.29 -18.93
C ALA A 148 14.73 -15.30 -18.20
N TYR A 149 14.19 -14.44 -17.33
CA TYR A 149 14.99 -13.54 -16.51
C TYR A 149 15.87 -14.27 -15.50
N LEU A 150 15.31 -15.27 -14.80
CA LEU A 150 16.06 -16.09 -13.86
C LEU A 150 17.15 -16.89 -14.57
N ALA A 151 16.87 -17.42 -15.77
CA ALA A 151 17.85 -18.12 -16.59
C ALA A 151 18.95 -17.16 -17.08
N SER A 152 18.59 -15.99 -17.61
CA SER A 152 19.55 -14.96 -18.02
C SER A 152 20.47 -14.55 -16.86
N SER A 153 19.88 -14.34 -15.68
CA SER A 153 20.64 -14.04 -14.46
C SER A 153 21.58 -15.19 -14.09
N TYR A 154 21.14 -16.44 -14.28
CA TYR A 154 21.89 -17.68 -14.04
C TYR A 154 23.12 -17.87 -14.90
N PHE A 155 22.90 -17.88 -16.21
CA PHE A 155 23.91 -18.20 -17.20
C PHE A 155 24.77 -16.99 -17.60
N GLY A 156 24.31 -15.76 -17.32
CA GLY A 156 25.00 -14.54 -17.71
C GLY A 156 25.08 -14.37 -19.23
N GLU A 157 26.10 -13.67 -19.72
CA GLU A 157 26.28 -13.37 -21.15
C GLU A 157 26.46 -14.62 -22.03
N ALA A 158 26.97 -15.71 -21.47
CA ALA A 158 27.14 -16.97 -22.19
C ALA A 158 25.80 -17.61 -22.58
N GLY A 159 24.74 -17.33 -21.80
CA GLY A 159 23.44 -18.00 -21.94
C GLY A 159 23.51 -19.51 -21.65
N PRO A 160 22.35 -20.18 -21.63
CA PRO A 160 22.30 -21.64 -21.54
C PRO A 160 22.92 -22.26 -22.79
N ALA A 161 23.61 -23.40 -22.65
CA ALA A 161 24.25 -24.10 -23.76
C ALA A 161 23.25 -24.69 -24.76
N SER A 162 22.01 -24.94 -24.33
CA SER A 162 20.93 -25.46 -25.17
C SER A 162 19.55 -25.07 -24.62
N GLU A 163 18.52 -25.12 -25.45
CA GLU A 163 17.14 -24.88 -25.00
C GLU A 163 16.73 -25.92 -23.94
N ALA A 164 17.17 -27.17 -24.10
CA ALA A 164 16.99 -28.24 -23.12
C ALA A 164 17.57 -27.89 -21.75
N GLU A 165 18.71 -27.20 -21.69
CA GLU A 165 19.27 -26.71 -20.43
C GLU A 165 18.43 -25.59 -19.80
N ALA A 166 17.88 -24.68 -20.61
CA ALA A 166 16.97 -23.65 -20.12
C ALA A 166 15.68 -24.25 -19.52
N TRP A 167 15.09 -25.25 -20.16
CA TRP A 167 13.93 -25.98 -19.60
C TRP A 167 14.28 -26.71 -18.31
N ARG A 168 15.42 -27.42 -18.24
CA ARG A 168 15.88 -28.07 -17.00
C ARG A 168 16.06 -27.06 -15.88
N PHE A 169 16.61 -25.89 -16.20
CA PHE A 169 16.78 -24.81 -15.24
C PHE A 169 15.42 -24.31 -14.72
N ALA A 170 14.44 -24.05 -15.60
CA ALA A 170 13.11 -23.59 -15.20
C ALA A 170 12.38 -24.58 -14.26
N HIS A 171 12.46 -25.89 -14.55
CA HIS A 171 11.94 -26.93 -13.67
C HIS A 171 12.67 -26.96 -12.31
N ARG A 172 14.01 -26.83 -12.32
CA ARG A 172 14.81 -26.79 -11.09
C ARG A 172 14.48 -25.60 -10.21
N VAL A 173 14.32 -24.40 -10.80
CA VAL A 173 13.87 -23.22 -10.06
C VAL A 173 12.53 -23.48 -9.38
N SER A 174 11.60 -24.12 -10.09
CA SER A 174 10.26 -24.42 -9.56
C SER A 174 10.32 -25.39 -8.37
N SER A 175 11.20 -26.39 -8.41
CA SER A 175 11.37 -27.35 -7.30
C SER A 175 12.34 -26.88 -6.20
N SER A 176 13.02 -25.73 -6.36
CA SER A 176 14.02 -25.24 -5.40
C SER A 176 13.64 -23.91 -4.72
N ILE A 177 12.39 -23.45 -4.81
CA ILE A 177 12.01 -22.12 -4.30
C ILE A 177 12.30 -21.89 -2.81
N ILE A 178 12.28 -22.95 -1.98
CA ILE A 178 12.59 -22.89 -0.54
C ILE A 178 14.06 -22.51 -0.28
N SER A 179 14.98 -22.88 -1.17
CA SER A 179 16.42 -22.62 -1.01
C SER A 179 16.79 -21.12 -0.89
N GLN A 180 15.86 -20.23 -1.23
CA GLN A 180 16.02 -18.78 -1.16
C GLN A 180 16.04 -18.21 0.27
N ILE A 181 15.62 -19.01 1.24
CA ILE A 181 15.55 -18.63 2.66
C ILE A 181 16.93 -18.69 3.32
N ALA A 182 17.89 -19.45 2.79
CA ALA A 182 19.22 -19.54 3.40
C ALA A 182 19.98 -18.20 3.35
N ASP A 183 20.32 -17.70 4.53
CA ASP A 183 21.29 -16.63 4.80
C ASP A 183 20.80 -15.17 4.68
N ARG A 184 19.55 -14.86 5.07
CA ARG A 184 19.14 -13.48 5.44
C ARG A 184 19.82 -13.05 6.75
N LYS A 185 21.14 -12.88 6.76
CA LYS A 185 21.78 -12.09 7.83
C LYS A 185 21.15 -10.71 7.83
N ALA A 186 20.54 -10.38 8.97
CA ALA A 186 19.85 -9.14 9.30
C ALA A 186 20.27 -7.95 8.42
N SER A 187 19.38 -7.52 7.53
CA SER A 187 19.51 -6.22 6.89
C SER A 187 19.21 -5.11 7.89
N GLU A 188 20.08 -4.09 7.85
CA GLU A 188 20.13 -2.81 8.56
C GLU A 188 19.61 -2.73 10.00
N PRO A 189 20.43 -2.23 10.95
CA PRO A 189 19.92 -1.88 12.27
C PRO A 189 18.79 -0.86 12.10
N VAL A 190 17.59 -1.22 12.57
CA VAL A 190 16.53 -0.24 12.78
C VAL A 190 17.09 0.77 13.79
N PRO A 191 17.13 2.08 13.48
CA PRO A 191 17.52 3.08 14.45
C PRO A 191 16.67 2.91 15.72
N ASP A 192 17.38 2.90 16.85
CA ASP A 192 16.94 2.59 18.21
C ASP A 192 15.53 3.07 18.60
N GLY A 193 14.88 2.28 19.47
CA GLY A 193 13.81 2.74 20.36
C GLY A 193 12.58 1.83 20.44
N LEU A 194 12.24 1.13 19.35
CA LEU A 194 11.07 0.25 19.26
C LEU A 194 11.50 -1.15 18.81
N GLY A 195 11.09 -2.17 19.57
CA GLY A 195 11.72 -3.49 19.58
C GLY A 195 11.82 -4.17 18.21
N ARG A 196 12.92 -4.93 18.00
CA ARG A 196 13.14 -5.76 16.80
C ARG A 196 12.01 -6.77 16.54
N ASP A 197 11.15 -6.99 17.53
CA ASP A 197 10.07 -7.98 17.55
C ASP A 197 8.67 -7.34 17.76
N GLY A 198 8.48 -6.09 17.32
CA GLY A 198 7.18 -5.41 17.29
C GLY A 198 6.29 -5.83 16.10
N GLU A 199 5.02 -5.43 16.13
CA GLU A 199 4.07 -5.63 15.03
C GLU A 199 4.59 -4.99 13.73
N TRP A 200 5.17 -3.78 13.80
CA TRP A 200 5.77 -3.14 12.62
C TRP A 200 6.91 -3.96 12.04
N ALA A 201 7.87 -4.36 12.88
CA ALA A 201 9.08 -5.04 12.43
C ALA A 201 8.74 -6.38 11.76
N VAL A 202 7.86 -7.17 12.38
CA VAL A 202 7.41 -8.47 11.86
C VAL A 202 6.66 -8.30 10.55
N ARG A 203 5.66 -7.42 10.49
CA ARG A 203 4.84 -7.23 9.28
C ARG A 203 5.66 -6.68 8.12
N LYS A 204 6.57 -5.73 8.39
CA LYS A 204 7.51 -5.24 7.38
C LYS A 204 8.44 -6.34 6.89
N ALA A 205 9.02 -7.14 7.79
CA ALA A 205 9.90 -8.24 7.41
C ALA A 205 9.19 -9.30 6.54
N ILE A 206 7.96 -9.66 6.88
CA ILE A 206 7.13 -10.58 6.08
C ILE A 206 6.81 -9.96 4.72
N ALA A 207 6.32 -8.71 4.68
CA ALA A 207 5.98 -8.01 3.45
C ALA A 207 7.22 -7.86 2.54
N SER A 208 8.33 -7.37 3.06
CA SER A 208 9.61 -7.33 2.35
C SER A 208 10.04 -8.72 1.88
N GLY A 209 9.80 -9.75 2.68
CA GLY A 209 10.14 -11.11 2.34
C GLY A 209 9.38 -11.63 1.11
N ILE A 210 8.07 -11.40 1.09
CA ILE A 210 7.17 -11.74 -0.03
C ILE A 210 7.58 -10.98 -1.29
N GLU A 211 7.78 -9.66 -1.18
CA GLU A 211 8.15 -8.80 -2.31
C GLU A 211 9.55 -9.09 -2.88
N CYS A 212 10.39 -9.80 -2.12
CA CYS A 212 11.75 -10.17 -2.53
C CYS A 212 11.85 -11.57 -3.15
N PHE A 213 10.83 -12.43 -3.03
CA PHE A 213 10.94 -13.80 -3.52
C PHE A 213 11.16 -13.85 -5.04
N GLN A 214 12.04 -14.76 -5.46
CA GLN A 214 12.33 -15.03 -6.86
C GLN A 214 11.49 -16.22 -7.32
N LEU A 215 10.25 -15.95 -7.71
CA LEU A 215 9.30 -16.99 -8.10
C LEU A 215 9.01 -16.92 -9.60
N PRO A 216 9.00 -18.05 -10.33
CA PRO A 216 8.59 -18.05 -11.72
C PRO A 216 7.09 -17.75 -11.86
N PHE A 217 6.27 -18.24 -10.92
CA PHE A 217 4.82 -17.99 -10.92
C PHE A 217 4.48 -16.89 -9.92
N ARG A 218 3.58 -15.98 -10.31
CA ARG A 218 3.13 -14.87 -9.46
C ARG A 218 2.62 -15.39 -8.11
N LEU A 219 3.10 -14.79 -7.04
CA LEU A 219 2.57 -15.00 -5.70
C LEU A 219 1.55 -13.90 -5.37
N ASN A 220 0.34 -14.32 -5.03
CA ASN A 220 -0.61 -13.47 -4.33
C ASN A 220 -0.86 -14.09 -2.95
N ALA A 221 -0.33 -13.46 -1.92
CA ALA A 221 -0.46 -13.91 -0.53
C ALA A 221 -1.04 -12.78 0.33
N ARG A 222 -2.12 -13.09 1.05
CA ARG A 222 -2.69 -12.24 2.09
C ARG A 222 -2.26 -12.80 3.44
N PHE A 223 -1.96 -11.91 4.39
CA PHE A 223 -1.51 -12.35 5.70
C PHE A 223 -2.04 -11.50 6.86
N ARG A 224 -2.04 -12.11 8.04
CA ARG A 224 -2.29 -11.47 9.33
C ARG A 224 -1.19 -11.84 10.31
N ALA A 225 -0.87 -10.94 11.22
CA ALA A 225 0.10 -11.18 12.28
C ALA A 225 -0.49 -10.76 13.63
N HIS A 226 -0.29 -11.59 14.64
CA HIS A 226 -0.54 -11.24 16.02
C HIS A 226 0.71 -11.61 16.81
N VAL A 227 1.65 -10.66 16.84
CA VAL A 227 3.00 -10.86 17.38
C VAL A 227 2.96 -11.11 18.88
N ALA A 228 2.03 -10.46 19.59
CA ALA A 228 1.81 -10.72 21.01
C ALA A 228 1.38 -12.17 21.30
N ALA A 229 0.56 -12.77 20.43
CA ALA A 229 0.18 -14.19 20.50
C ALA A 229 1.20 -15.13 19.83
N GLY A 230 2.19 -14.59 19.12
CA GLY A 230 3.16 -15.37 18.36
C GLY A 230 2.56 -16.10 17.16
N GLU A 231 1.51 -15.58 16.55
CA GLU A 231 0.81 -16.22 15.43
C GLU A 231 0.87 -15.39 14.15
N VAL A 232 1.09 -16.06 13.02
CA VAL A 232 0.99 -15.48 11.67
C VAL A 232 0.11 -16.41 10.83
N ALA A 233 -0.71 -15.85 9.95
CA ALA A 233 -1.55 -16.61 9.05
C ALA A 233 -1.40 -16.11 7.61
N PHE A 234 -1.36 -17.03 6.65
CA PHE A 234 -1.30 -16.77 5.22
C PHE A 234 -2.42 -17.48 4.47
N VAL A 235 -3.08 -16.78 3.55
CA VAL A 235 -3.88 -17.40 2.48
C VAL A 235 -3.23 -17.00 1.16
N CYS A 236 -2.84 -17.97 0.33
CA CYS A 236 -2.19 -17.71 -0.94
C CYS A 236 -2.89 -18.37 -2.13
N ASP A 237 -2.89 -17.66 -3.25
CA ASP A 237 -3.40 -18.16 -4.52
C ASP A 237 -2.40 -19.17 -5.11
N LEU A 238 -2.88 -20.37 -5.40
CA LEU A 238 -2.06 -21.46 -5.91
C LEU A 238 -1.90 -21.37 -7.43
N ALA A 239 -0.72 -21.76 -7.91
CA ALA A 239 -0.46 -21.87 -9.33
C ALA A 239 -1.18 -23.12 -9.88
N PRO A 240 -2.21 -22.97 -10.75
CA PRO A 240 -2.91 -24.12 -11.30
C PRO A 240 -2.04 -24.88 -12.29
N ARG A 241 -2.38 -26.15 -12.56
CA ARG A 241 -1.71 -26.99 -13.57
C ARG A 241 -1.55 -26.32 -14.94
N ARG A 242 -2.46 -25.40 -15.30
CA ARG A 242 -2.44 -24.69 -16.59
C ARG A 242 -1.25 -23.72 -16.73
N LEU A 243 -0.66 -23.29 -15.62
CA LEU A 243 0.55 -22.46 -15.62
C LEU A 243 1.84 -23.29 -15.62
N MET A 244 1.77 -24.59 -15.29
CA MET A 244 2.95 -25.44 -15.21
C MET A 244 3.60 -25.64 -16.58
N TRP A 245 4.92 -25.84 -16.58
CA TRP A 245 5.72 -25.97 -17.80
C TRP A 245 5.17 -27.10 -18.70
N LYS A 246 4.79 -26.72 -19.93
CA LYS A 246 4.24 -27.64 -20.94
C LYS A 246 5.31 -28.44 -21.67
N ARG A 247 6.59 -28.16 -21.40
CA ARG A 247 7.76 -28.83 -21.96
C ARG A 247 8.75 -29.20 -20.87
N THR A 248 9.55 -30.23 -21.13
CA THR A 248 10.66 -30.65 -20.28
C THR A 248 11.79 -31.20 -21.14
N SER A 249 12.96 -31.43 -20.53
CA SER A 249 14.08 -32.07 -21.21
C SER A 249 14.16 -33.55 -20.87
N LEU A 250 14.27 -34.38 -21.91
CA LEU A 250 14.60 -35.80 -21.79
C LEU A 250 16.08 -36.02 -22.16
N ASP A 251 16.80 -36.79 -21.34
CA ASP A 251 18.23 -37.13 -21.47
C ASP A 251 19.18 -35.93 -21.57
N GLY A 252 18.73 -34.75 -21.17
CA GLY A 252 19.50 -33.51 -21.17
C GLY A 252 19.69 -32.84 -22.53
N ALA A 253 19.19 -33.43 -23.62
CA ALA A 253 19.40 -32.94 -24.99
C ALA A 253 18.09 -32.65 -25.74
N SER A 254 17.05 -33.47 -25.56
CA SER A 254 15.78 -33.31 -26.31
C SER A 254 14.72 -32.60 -25.47
N VAL A 255 13.91 -31.74 -26.10
CA VAL A 255 12.77 -31.06 -25.47
C VAL A 255 11.48 -31.78 -25.91
N VAL A 256 10.68 -32.20 -24.93
CA VAL A 256 9.46 -32.99 -25.14
C VAL A 256 8.28 -32.36 -24.38
N PRO A 257 7.03 -32.53 -24.86
CA PRO A 257 5.86 -32.04 -24.15
C PRO A 257 5.64 -32.78 -22.82
N THR A 258 5.13 -32.08 -21.81
CA THR A 258 4.72 -32.69 -20.53
C THR A 258 3.27 -33.19 -20.60
N THR A 259 2.99 -34.32 -19.94
CA THR A 259 1.62 -34.84 -19.86
C THR A 259 0.77 -34.04 -18.88
N SER A 260 -0.56 -34.16 -18.98
CA SER A 260 -1.48 -33.56 -18.00
C SER A 260 -1.17 -34.00 -16.57
N ASP A 261 -0.78 -35.26 -16.36
CA ASP A 261 -0.50 -35.78 -15.01
C ASP A 261 0.83 -35.24 -14.46
N MET A 262 1.85 -35.10 -15.30
CA MET A 262 3.10 -34.43 -14.92
C MET A 262 2.84 -32.99 -14.47
N GLN A 263 1.98 -32.25 -15.17
CA GLN A 263 1.62 -30.87 -14.82
C GLN A 263 0.84 -30.80 -13.50
N ARG A 264 -0.06 -31.74 -13.22
CA ARG A 264 -0.79 -31.79 -11.94
C ARG A 264 0.14 -32.06 -10.75
N ARG A 265 1.08 -32.99 -10.92
CA ARG A 265 2.10 -33.30 -9.91
C ARG A 265 3.06 -32.13 -9.70
N ALA A 266 3.51 -31.48 -10.78
CA ALA A 266 4.34 -30.28 -10.70
C ALA A 266 3.64 -29.13 -9.98
N ALA A 267 2.34 -28.92 -10.22
CA ALA A 267 1.56 -27.93 -9.48
C ALA A 267 1.49 -28.27 -7.99
N THR A 268 1.28 -29.54 -7.65
CA THR A 268 1.27 -29.99 -6.25
C THR A 268 2.63 -29.78 -5.57
N ASP A 269 3.73 -30.20 -6.19
CA ASP A 269 5.09 -30.00 -5.68
C ASP A 269 5.39 -28.51 -5.47
N TYR A 270 5.13 -27.66 -6.47
CA TYR A 270 5.37 -26.22 -6.36
C TYR A 270 4.54 -25.57 -5.25
N ASN A 271 3.25 -25.86 -5.20
CA ASN A 271 2.31 -25.21 -4.27
C ASN A 271 2.53 -25.63 -2.82
N THR A 272 2.99 -26.85 -2.57
CA THR A 272 3.37 -27.31 -1.23
C THR A 272 4.70 -26.71 -0.77
N ARG A 273 5.66 -26.54 -1.67
CA ARG A 273 6.90 -25.77 -1.39
C ARG A 273 6.62 -24.32 -1.05
N LEU A 274 5.63 -23.71 -1.71
CA LEU A 274 5.22 -22.33 -1.42
C LEU A 274 4.71 -22.18 0.03
N SER A 275 3.99 -23.19 0.54
CA SER A 275 3.54 -23.22 1.94
C SER A 275 4.71 -23.13 2.92
N ILE A 276 5.73 -23.98 2.69
CA ILE A 276 6.94 -24.05 3.52
C ILE A 276 7.75 -22.75 3.40
N LEU A 277 7.84 -22.18 2.19
CA LEU A 277 8.53 -20.90 1.95
C LEU A 277 7.90 -19.74 2.74
N LEU A 278 6.56 -19.64 2.74
CA LEU A 278 5.84 -18.62 3.52
C LEU A 278 6.02 -18.83 5.03
N ALA A 279 5.94 -20.08 5.50
CA ALA A 279 6.18 -20.42 6.89
C ALA A 279 7.60 -20.03 7.35
N ALA A 280 8.62 -20.36 6.55
CA ALA A 280 10.00 -19.99 6.83
C ALA A 280 10.17 -18.47 6.91
N CYS A 281 9.59 -17.72 5.97
CA CYS A 281 9.64 -16.25 5.97
C CYS A 281 9.05 -15.64 7.24
N ALA A 282 7.91 -16.16 7.72
CA ALA A 282 7.32 -15.70 8.97
C ALA A 282 8.17 -16.10 10.20
N PHE A 283 8.72 -17.31 10.25
CA PHE A 283 9.57 -17.70 11.37
C PHE A 283 10.89 -16.91 11.44
N GLU A 284 11.46 -16.52 10.30
CA GLU A 284 12.64 -15.65 10.23
C GLU A 284 12.37 -14.21 10.64
N SER A 285 11.12 -13.74 10.53
CA SER A 285 10.75 -12.35 10.80
C SER A 285 10.95 -11.94 12.28
N SER A 286 10.74 -12.88 13.21
CA SER A 286 10.98 -12.67 14.64
C SER A 286 10.97 -14.00 15.40
N PRO A 287 11.83 -14.22 16.41
CA PRO A 287 11.75 -15.36 17.32
C PRO A 287 10.42 -15.45 18.10
N ARG A 288 9.64 -14.36 18.22
CA ARG A 288 8.35 -14.38 18.92
C ARG A 288 7.26 -15.18 18.19
N ILE A 289 7.41 -15.39 16.89
CA ILE A 289 6.42 -16.14 16.11
C ILE A 289 6.54 -17.63 16.43
N GLY A 290 5.61 -18.17 17.20
CA GLY A 290 5.59 -19.57 17.60
C GLY A 290 4.82 -20.47 16.61
N ARG A 291 3.81 -19.93 15.92
CA ARG A 291 2.97 -20.68 14.98
C ARG A 291 2.72 -19.91 13.68
N VAL A 292 2.72 -20.63 12.56
CA VAL A 292 2.39 -20.09 11.24
C VAL A 292 1.33 -20.95 10.56
N TRP A 293 0.20 -20.35 10.23
CA TRP A 293 -0.91 -20.96 9.53
C TRP A 293 -0.80 -20.64 8.04
N VAL A 294 -0.98 -21.64 7.17
CA VAL A 294 -0.94 -21.43 5.72
C VAL A 294 -2.06 -22.22 5.06
N ALA A 295 -2.86 -21.54 4.24
CA ALA A 295 -3.85 -22.16 3.37
C ALA A 295 -3.56 -21.79 1.91
N GLY A 296 -3.58 -22.80 1.04
CA GLY A 296 -3.46 -22.62 -0.40
C GLY A 296 -4.82 -22.71 -1.07
N THR A 297 -5.25 -21.64 -1.73
CA THR A 297 -6.55 -21.55 -2.40
C THR A 297 -6.42 -21.46 -3.91
N LEU A 298 -7.36 -22.07 -4.62
CA LEU A 298 -7.48 -21.97 -6.07
C LEU A 298 -8.85 -21.39 -6.43
N ASP A 299 -8.83 -20.16 -6.93
CA ASP A 299 -10.01 -19.50 -7.47
C ASP A 299 -10.12 -19.69 -8.99
N THR A 300 -11.33 -20.01 -9.41
CA THR A 300 -11.72 -20.09 -10.82
C THR A 300 -12.95 -19.21 -11.03
N ALA A 301 -13.39 -19.06 -12.28
CA ALA A 301 -14.59 -18.27 -12.59
C ALA A 301 -15.88 -18.72 -11.87
N ARG A 302 -15.93 -19.94 -11.31
CA ARG A 302 -17.14 -20.52 -10.70
C ARG A 302 -16.94 -21.10 -9.30
N ASN A 303 -15.71 -21.47 -8.96
CA ASN A 303 -15.41 -22.21 -7.74
C ASN A 303 -14.22 -21.57 -7.01
N HIS A 304 -14.35 -21.50 -5.69
CA HIS A 304 -13.26 -21.33 -4.73
C HIS A 304 -12.95 -22.69 -4.10
N SER A 305 -11.68 -23.05 -3.94
CA SER A 305 -11.28 -24.31 -3.29
C SER A 305 -9.98 -24.18 -2.54
N CYS A 306 -9.94 -24.62 -1.28
CA CYS A 306 -8.71 -24.81 -0.52
C CYS A 306 -8.11 -26.18 -0.88
N LEU A 307 -6.82 -26.26 -1.20
CA LEU A 307 -6.13 -27.52 -1.54
C LEU A 307 -5.24 -28.05 -0.41
N TYR A 308 -4.81 -27.18 0.49
CA TYR A 308 -4.17 -27.56 1.75
C TYR A 308 -4.41 -26.50 2.81
N SER A 309 -4.45 -26.93 4.07
CA SER A 309 -4.45 -26.03 5.23
C SER A 309 -3.58 -26.63 6.33
N VAL A 310 -2.58 -25.88 6.81
CA VAL A 310 -1.54 -26.38 7.72
C VAL A 310 -1.18 -25.36 8.79
N CYS A 311 -0.85 -25.85 9.99
CA CYS A 311 -0.27 -25.05 11.07
C CYS A 311 1.13 -25.57 11.39
N PHE A 312 2.15 -24.78 11.05
CA PHE A 312 3.52 -25.05 11.45
C PHE A 312 3.78 -24.50 12.86
N ASP A 313 4.38 -25.29 13.75
CA ASP A 313 5.01 -24.79 14.97
C ASP A 313 6.53 -24.64 14.79
N ARG A 314 7.10 -23.63 15.45
CA ARG A 314 8.52 -23.31 15.33
C ARG A 314 9.43 -24.47 15.72
N GLU A 315 9.09 -25.23 16.75
CA GLU A 315 9.97 -26.25 17.32
C GLU A 315 10.20 -27.42 16.35
N ARG A 316 9.13 -27.94 15.74
CA ARG A 316 9.24 -28.93 14.67
C ARG A 316 9.85 -28.30 13.41
N PHE A 317 9.46 -27.07 13.06
CA PHE A 317 9.92 -26.42 11.82
C PHE A 317 11.43 -26.15 11.82
N SER A 318 12.01 -25.74 12.95
CA SER A 318 13.44 -25.43 13.05
C SER A 318 14.34 -26.65 12.87
N LYS A 319 13.78 -27.87 12.90
CA LYS A 319 14.52 -29.13 12.72
C LYS A 319 14.61 -29.55 11.24
N LEU A 320 13.91 -28.85 10.34
CA LEU A 320 13.90 -29.15 8.91
C LEU A 320 15.18 -28.66 8.22
N ASP A 321 15.76 -29.49 7.35
CA ASP A 321 16.75 -29.03 6.38
C ASP A 321 16.04 -28.41 5.17
N LEU A 322 15.76 -27.11 5.24
CA LEU A 322 15.04 -26.38 4.20
C LEU A 322 15.72 -26.43 2.81
N ALA A 323 17.04 -26.63 2.76
CA ALA A 323 17.78 -26.72 1.50
C ALA A 323 17.67 -28.13 0.86
N GLY A 324 17.37 -29.15 1.65
CA GLY A 324 17.32 -30.56 1.26
C GLY A 324 15.92 -31.16 1.11
N ILE A 325 14.84 -30.35 1.11
CA ILE A 325 13.48 -30.87 1.01
C ILE A 325 13.23 -31.48 -0.38
N GLU A 326 13.22 -32.82 -0.46
CA GLU A 326 12.88 -33.57 -1.66
C GLU A 326 11.36 -33.74 -1.81
N ASP A 327 10.66 -34.20 -0.75
CA ASP A 327 9.19 -34.38 -0.72
C ASP A 327 8.51 -33.33 0.18
N PRO A 328 7.99 -32.22 -0.39
CA PRO A 328 7.28 -31.20 0.37
C PRO A 328 5.91 -31.67 0.90
N LEU A 329 5.28 -32.68 0.29
CA LEU A 329 4.02 -33.23 0.79
C LEU A 329 4.23 -33.98 2.09
N GLU A 330 5.32 -34.74 2.20
CA GLU A 330 5.69 -35.41 3.45
C GLU A 330 5.87 -34.42 4.59
N ILE A 331 6.49 -33.26 4.33
CA ILE A 331 6.58 -32.19 5.33
C ILE A 331 5.19 -31.75 5.79
N LEU A 332 4.27 -31.43 4.88
CA LEU A 332 2.92 -31.02 5.30
C LEU A 332 2.19 -32.13 6.10
N ARG A 333 2.39 -33.41 5.77
CA ARG A 333 1.84 -34.55 6.54
C ARG A 333 2.42 -34.61 7.96
N ILE A 334 3.72 -34.36 8.14
CA ILE A 334 4.38 -34.32 9.47
C ILE A 334 3.80 -33.21 10.36
N PHE A 335 3.28 -32.15 9.76
CA PHE A 335 2.59 -31.04 10.44
C PHE A 335 1.07 -31.21 10.50
N ASP A 336 0.56 -32.42 10.28
CA ASP A 336 -0.86 -32.76 10.41
C ASP A 336 -1.77 -31.87 9.55
N ALA A 337 -1.28 -31.48 8.36
CA ALA A 337 -2.03 -30.64 7.43
C ALA A 337 -3.34 -31.29 6.98
N ALA A 338 -4.40 -30.49 6.84
CA ALA A 338 -5.59 -30.89 6.11
C ALA A 338 -5.22 -31.05 4.63
N LEU A 339 -5.20 -32.30 4.16
CA LEU A 339 -4.79 -32.71 2.82
C LEU A 339 -5.72 -33.81 2.28
N ASP A 340 -6.13 -33.68 1.02
CA ASP A 340 -6.63 -34.79 0.19
C ASP A 340 -5.62 -34.93 -0.95
N GLU A 341 -4.92 -36.06 -1.02
CA GLU A 341 -3.86 -36.27 -2.00
C GLU A 341 -3.98 -37.68 -2.59
N LYS A 342 -3.96 -37.75 -3.93
CA LYS A 342 -4.00 -39.00 -4.69
C LYS A 342 -2.99 -38.96 -5.82
N ASP A 343 -2.09 -39.95 -5.87
CA ASP A 343 -1.07 -40.12 -6.91
C ASP A 343 -0.18 -38.89 -7.17
N GLY A 344 0.17 -38.16 -6.11
CA GLY A 344 0.96 -36.93 -6.10
C GLY A 344 0.16 -35.68 -6.49
N VAL A 345 -1.17 -35.72 -6.40
CA VAL A 345 -2.06 -34.62 -6.81
C VAL A 345 -2.99 -34.21 -5.68
N LEU A 346 -2.98 -32.93 -5.33
CA LEU A 346 -3.90 -32.36 -4.33
C LEU A 346 -5.34 -32.27 -4.84
N GLY A 347 -6.27 -32.67 -3.97
CA GLY A 347 -7.70 -32.44 -4.07
C GLY A 347 -8.19 -31.36 -3.10
N PRO A 348 -9.46 -30.91 -3.23
CA PRO A 348 -10.05 -29.93 -2.33
C PRO A 348 -10.20 -30.44 -0.90
N VAL A 349 -9.97 -29.57 0.08
CA VAL A 349 -10.13 -29.83 1.52
C VAL A 349 -10.91 -28.71 2.19
N GLN A 350 -11.39 -28.95 3.41
CA GLN A 350 -11.92 -27.90 4.26
C GLN A 350 -10.76 -27.07 4.84
N GLN A 351 -10.83 -25.75 4.67
CA GLN A 351 -9.88 -24.81 5.28
C GLN A 351 -10.07 -24.79 6.81
N THR A 352 -8.99 -24.85 7.57
CA THR A 352 -9.06 -25.04 9.05
C THR A 352 -8.97 -23.74 9.85
N PHE A 353 -8.82 -22.59 9.19
CA PHE A 353 -8.76 -21.27 9.81
C PHE A 353 -9.26 -20.19 8.83
N SER A 354 -9.65 -19.02 9.32
CA SER A 354 -9.85 -17.81 8.51
C SER A 354 -8.80 -16.76 8.86
N LEU A 355 -8.44 -15.89 7.91
CA LEU A 355 -7.64 -14.70 8.26
C LEU A 355 -8.39 -13.79 9.23
N ASP A 356 -9.73 -13.84 9.23
CA ASP A 356 -10.57 -13.00 10.08
C ASP A 356 -10.83 -13.62 11.47
N ASP A 357 -10.23 -14.78 11.77
CA ASP A 357 -10.32 -15.38 13.10
C ASP A 357 -9.78 -14.43 14.17
N GLU A 358 -10.48 -14.30 15.30
CA GLU A 358 -10.12 -13.36 16.39
C GLU A 358 -8.69 -13.55 16.92
N ARG A 359 -8.12 -14.75 16.78
CA ARG A 359 -6.73 -15.02 17.15
C ARG A 359 -5.71 -14.22 16.34
N PHE A 360 -6.03 -13.88 15.10
CA PHE A 360 -5.19 -13.05 14.23
C PHE A 360 -5.67 -11.59 14.24
N CYS A 361 -6.98 -11.40 14.44
CA CYS A 361 -7.69 -10.13 14.34
C CYS A 361 -8.42 -9.78 15.66
N PRO A 362 -7.70 -9.54 16.77
CA PRO A 362 -8.33 -9.28 18.06
C PRO A 362 -9.18 -7.98 18.02
N PRO A 363 -10.41 -7.99 18.55
CA PRO A 363 -11.35 -6.86 18.41
C PRO A 363 -10.81 -5.49 18.86
N LYS A 364 -9.92 -5.48 19.85
CA LYS A 364 -9.27 -4.26 20.38
C LYS A 364 -8.51 -3.43 19.33
N ARG A 365 -8.17 -4.01 18.17
CA ARG A 365 -7.44 -3.33 17.08
C ARG A 365 -8.31 -2.36 16.30
N PHE A 366 -9.63 -2.55 16.33
CA PHE A 366 -10.62 -1.77 15.59
C PHE A 366 -11.32 -0.71 16.43
N GLU A 367 -11.10 -0.73 17.74
CA GLU A 367 -11.67 0.25 18.67
C GLU A 367 -11.29 1.67 18.22
N ALA A 368 -12.30 2.53 18.06
CA ALA A 368 -12.08 3.93 17.75
C ALA A 368 -11.25 4.57 18.88
N PRO A 369 -10.16 5.28 18.58
CA PRO A 369 -9.28 5.82 19.61
C PRO A 369 -10.01 6.63 20.68
N GLU A 370 -11.02 7.40 20.28
CA GLU A 370 -11.81 8.33 21.10
C GLU A 370 -12.55 7.67 22.26
N ILE A 371 -12.97 6.42 22.08
CA ILE A 371 -13.72 5.66 23.10
C ILE A 371 -12.81 4.70 23.88
N SER A 372 -11.54 4.60 23.52
CA SER A 372 -10.60 3.67 24.15
C SER A 372 -10.15 4.14 25.53
N THR A 373 -10.14 3.23 26.49
CA THR A 373 -9.64 3.48 27.86
C THR A 373 -8.18 3.06 28.06
N ARG A 374 -7.52 2.59 26.99
CA ARG A 374 -6.17 2.02 27.05
C ARG A 374 -5.11 3.09 27.31
N THR A 375 -4.26 2.83 28.29
CA THR A 375 -3.04 3.63 28.55
C THR A 375 -1.87 3.10 27.71
N LEU A 376 -1.00 4.02 27.27
CA LEU A 376 0.16 3.70 26.46
C LEU A 376 1.42 3.57 27.33
N PRO A 377 2.25 2.54 27.12
CA PRO A 377 3.58 2.46 27.70
C PRO A 377 4.43 3.68 27.32
N GLU A 378 5.30 4.15 28.21
CA GLU A 378 6.08 5.39 28.07
C GLU A 378 6.79 5.56 26.71
N PRO A 379 7.49 4.55 26.14
CA PRO A 379 8.13 4.72 24.83
C PRO A 379 7.14 4.96 23.68
N LEU A 380 6.00 4.26 23.71
CA LEU A 380 4.94 4.43 22.71
C LEU A 380 4.21 5.76 22.92
N ALA A 381 4.00 6.14 24.18
CA ALA A 381 3.38 7.40 24.54
C ALA A 381 4.23 8.60 24.09
N HIS A 382 5.56 8.53 24.25
CA HIS A 382 6.47 9.54 23.73
C HIS A 382 6.42 9.61 22.20
N ALA A 383 6.53 8.47 21.52
CA ALA A 383 6.48 8.40 20.06
C ALA A 383 5.20 9.02 19.48
N LEU A 384 4.05 8.71 20.10
CA LEU A 384 2.72 9.15 19.67
C LEU A 384 2.30 10.52 20.26
N GLY A 385 3.07 11.08 21.19
CA GLY A 385 2.75 12.31 21.91
C GLY A 385 1.51 12.21 22.81
N ALA A 386 1.09 11.01 23.20
CA ALA A 386 -0.12 10.80 24.01
C ALA A 386 0.07 9.67 25.03
N SER A 387 -0.35 9.89 26.29
CA SER A 387 -0.27 8.88 27.35
C SER A 387 -1.37 7.80 27.29
N SER A 388 -2.40 8.01 26.47
CA SER A 388 -3.52 7.10 26.27
C SER A 388 -3.95 7.08 24.81
N VAL A 389 -4.65 6.02 24.41
CA VAL A 389 -5.18 5.88 23.05
C VAL A 389 -6.22 6.97 22.74
N ALA A 390 -7.07 7.33 23.71
CA ALA A 390 -8.01 8.47 23.58
C ALA A 390 -7.31 9.80 23.31
N GLY A 391 -6.06 9.96 23.76
CA GLY A 391 -5.23 11.13 23.43
C GLY A 391 -4.87 11.26 21.94
N LEU A 392 -5.18 10.24 21.12
CA LEU A 392 -5.02 10.24 19.66
C LEU A 392 -6.34 10.46 18.92
N GLY A 393 -7.45 10.63 19.62
CA GLY A 393 -8.74 10.89 19.01
C GLY A 393 -8.73 12.12 18.10
N ILE A 394 -9.50 12.06 17.02
CA ILE A 394 -9.71 13.15 16.06
C ILE A 394 -11.19 13.45 15.80
N ASP A 395 -12.08 12.50 16.10
CA ASP A 395 -13.51 12.63 15.84
C ASP A 395 -14.34 12.86 17.12
N GLU A 396 -14.77 14.10 17.33
CA GLU A 396 -15.66 14.45 18.46
C GLU A 396 -16.97 13.64 18.44
N GLN A 397 -17.44 13.18 17.27
CA GLN A 397 -18.73 12.51 17.12
C GLN A 397 -18.66 11.00 17.37
N ALA A 398 -17.45 10.42 17.48
CA ALA A 398 -17.21 8.98 17.50
C ALA A 398 -18.06 8.22 18.54
N ARG A 399 -18.32 8.83 19.71
CA ARG A 399 -19.18 8.23 20.74
C ARG A 399 -20.64 8.16 20.31
N ARG A 400 -21.16 9.21 19.67
CA ARG A 400 -22.53 9.23 19.16
C ARG A 400 -22.71 8.22 18.03
N GLU A 401 -21.71 8.06 17.16
CA GLU A 401 -21.73 7.05 16.10
C GLU A 401 -21.68 5.62 16.64
N ALA A 402 -20.86 5.36 17.66
CA ALA A 402 -20.80 4.06 18.32
C ALA A 402 -22.17 3.66 18.90
N ILE A 403 -22.85 4.60 19.55
CA ILE A 403 -24.18 4.38 20.12
C ILE A 403 -25.24 4.29 19.01
N ALA A 404 -25.15 5.08 17.94
CA ALA A 404 -26.04 4.95 16.79
C ALA A 404 -25.94 3.56 16.13
N ARG A 405 -24.75 2.96 16.07
CA ARG A 405 -24.54 1.57 15.63
C ARG A 405 -25.12 0.54 16.60
N GLU A 406 -25.16 0.81 17.90
CA GLU A 406 -25.88 -0.04 18.85
C GLU A 406 -27.39 0.06 18.66
N ILE A 407 -27.91 1.29 18.54
CA ILE A 407 -29.32 1.57 18.30
C ILE A 407 -29.79 0.86 17.03
N SER A 408 -29.04 0.96 15.92
CA SER A 408 -29.43 0.37 14.63
C SER A 408 -29.71 -1.13 14.68
N ARG A 409 -28.99 -1.88 15.54
CA ARG A 409 -29.19 -3.32 15.75
C ARG A 409 -30.42 -3.64 16.59
N LYS A 410 -30.91 -2.69 17.37
CA LYS A 410 -32.05 -2.82 18.29
C LYS A 410 -33.36 -2.22 17.74
N LEU A 411 -33.31 -1.47 16.64
CA LEU A 411 -34.51 -0.86 16.04
C LEU A 411 -35.51 -1.92 15.56
N GLY A 412 -36.79 -1.65 15.83
CA GLY A 412 -37.92 -2.48 15.45
C GLY A 412 -38.94 -1.72 14.60
N SER A 413 -40.16 -2.26 14.55
CA SER A 413 -41.23 -1.77 13.66
C SER A 413 -42.24 -0.82 14.33
N SER A 414 -41.93 -0.30 15.52
CA SER A 414 -42.86 0.59 16.24
C SER A 414 -42.11 1.76 16.86
N THR A 415 -42.71 2.95 16.78
CA THR A 415 -42.21 4.19 17.39
C THR A 415 -41.86 3.98 18.87
N ALA A 416 -42.76 3.38 19.66
CA ALA A 416 -42.55 3.16 21.08
C ALA A 416 -41.35 2.23 21.37
N GLY A 417 -41.19 1.15 20.60
CA GLY A 417 -40.03 0.27 20.70
C GLY A 417 -38.73 0.96 20.30
N ASN A 418 -38.76 1.78 19.26
CA ASN A 418 -37.61 2.56 18.80
C ASN A 418 -37.20 3.63 19.82
N VAL A 419 -38.16 4.34 20.42
CA VAL A 419 -37.90 5.28 21.53
C VAL A 419 -37.26 4.55 22.71
N ALA A 420 -37.79 3.40 23.12
CA ALA A 420 -37.22 2.62 24.22
C ALA A 420 -35.79 2.18 23.92
N ALA A 421 -35.50 1.72 22.69
CA ALA A 421 -34.16 1.34 22.27
C ALA A 421 -33.16 2.51 22.31
N ILE A 422 -33.58 3.71 21.90
CA ILE A 422 -32.73 4.92 21.95
C ILE A 422 -32.45 5.31 23.41
N LEU A 423 -33.45 5.34 24.28
CA LEU A 423 -33.29 5.72 25.68
C LEU A 423 -32.46 4.69 26.47
N ASP A 424 -32.64 3.39 26.20
CA ASP A 424 -31.83 2.31 26.79
C ASP A 424 -30.34 2.46 26.43
N ALA A 425 -30.04 2.81 25.18
CA ALA A 425 -28.66 2.94 24.71
C ALA A 425 -27.98 4.26 25.15
N ALA A 426 -28.73 5.34 25.32
CA ALA A 426 -28.15 6.69 25.39
C ALA A 426 -28.67 7.59 26.53
N GLY A 427 -29.75 7.23 27.22
CA GLY A 427 -30.46 8.11 28.16
C GLY A 427 -29.61 8.55 29.36
N ASP A 428 -28.80 7.63 29.90
CA ASP A 428 -27.94 7.87 31.07
C ASP A 428 -26.45 7.95 30.70
N ASP A 429 -26.13 8.16 29.42
CA ASP A 429 -24.73 8.25 28.98
C ASP A 429 -24.03 9.44 29.64
N PRO A 430 -22.78 9.33 30.16
CA PRO A 430 -22.10 10.43 30.83
C PRO A 430 -21.80 11.63 29.91
N ASP A 431 -21.73 11.45 28.60
CA ASP A 431 -21.55 12.53 27.63
C ASP A 431 -22.85 13.32 27.41
N PRO A 432 -22.90 14.62 27.76
CA PRO A 432 -24.09 15.44 27.53
C PRO A 432 -24.52 15.53 26.07
N SER A 433 -23.57 15.43 25.12
CA SER A 433 -23.87 15.50 23.69
C SER A 433 -24.66 14.27 23.22
N VAL A 434 -24.37 13.09 23.79
CA VAL A 434 -25.09 11.84 23.53
C VAL A 434 -26.52 11.93 24.07
N ARG A 435 -26.68 12.41 25.31
CA ARG A 435 -28.02 12.59 25.91
C ARG A 435 -28.86 13.59 25.11
N ALA A 436 -28.26 14.71 24.70
CA ALA A 436 -28.93 15.70 23.85
C ALA A 436 -29.32 15.13 22.47
N ALA A 437 -28.49 14.26 21.89
CA ALA A 437 -28.83 13.54 20.66
C ALA A 437 -30.03 12.59 20.87
N ALA A 438 -30.03 11.82 21.97
CA ALA A 438 -31.13 10.93 22.31
C ALA A 438 -32.46 11.69 22.46
N GLU A 439 -32.47 12.76 23.26
CA GLU A 439 -33.66 13.60 23.47
C GLU A 439 -34.17 14.21 22.16
N ARG A 440 -33.26 14.73 21.32
CA ARG A 440 -33.60 15.31 20.02
C ARG A 440 -34.21 14.27 19.08
N THR A 441 -33.57 13.11 18.92
CA THR A 441 -34.04 12.04 18.04
C THR A 441 -35.38 11.49 18.51
N VAL A 442 -35.55 11.24 19.80
CA VAL A 442 -36.82 10.78 20.39
C VAL A 442 -37.93 11.81 20.16
N ARG A 443 -37.68 13.09 20.40
CA ARG A 443 -38.66 14.15 20.16
C ARG A 443 -39.11 14.18 18.71
N LYS A 444 -38.16 14.20 17.76
CA LYS A 444 -38.48 14.24 16.32
C LYS A 444 -39.22 12.98 15.85
N LEU A 445 -38.88 11.82 16.42
CA LEU A 445 -39.56 10.56 16.13
C LEU A 445 -41.02 10.58 16.60
N ILE A 446 -41.28 11.07 17.81
CA ILE A 446 -42.64 11.23 18.38
C ILE A 446 -43.47 12.24 17.57
N GLU A 447 -42.84 13.33 17.14
CA GLU A 447 -43.49 14.38 16.33
C GLU A 447 -43.73 13.94 14.87
N GLY A 448 -43.13 12.81 14.43
CA GLY A 448 -43.21 12.35 13.04
C GLY A 448 -42.44 13.24 12.05
N SER A 449 -41.45 14.01 12.53
CA SER A 449 -40.64 14.90 11.69
C SER A 449 -39.41 14.22 11.07
N ILE A 450 -39.13 12.99 11.48
CA ILE A 450 -38.17 12.08 10.84
C ILE A 450 -38.85 10.77 10.47
N ALA A 451 -38.35 10.09 9.45
CA ALA A 451 -38.85 8.77 9.07
C ALA A 451 -38.44 7.70 10.11
N GLU A 452 -39.31 6.70 10.30
CA GLU A 452 -39.07 5.58 11.23
C GLU A 452 -38.24 4.45 10.60
N ASP A 453 -37.20 4.81 9.85
CA ASP A 453 -36.24 3.87 9.28
C ASP A 453 -34.86 4.01 9.92
N VAL A 454 -34.06 2.94 9.82
CA VAL A 454 -32.74 2.86 10.46
C VAL A 454 -31.86 4.04 10.06
N PHE A 455 -31.83 4.38 8.77
CA PHE A 455 -30.95 5.42 8.25
C PHE A 455 -31.33 6.81 8.76
N ALA A 456 -32.63 7.15 8.74
CA ALA A 456 -33.10 8.44 9.23
C ALA A 456 -32.84 8.63 10.73
N ILE A 457 -33.08 7.59 11.54
CA ILE A 457 -32.88 7.62 13.00
C ILE A 457 -31.38 7.73 13.34
N THR A 458 -30.52 6.91 12.73
CA THR A 458 -29.08 6.95 13.03
C THR A 458 -28.44 8.25 12.58
N ARG A 459 -28.83 8.79 11.42
CA ARG A 459 -28.34 10.08 10.93
C ARG A 459 -28.77 11.23 11.83
N GLU A 460 -30.03 11.27 12.26
CA GLU A 460 -30.51 12.29 13.19
C GLU A 460 -29.79 12.22 14.54
N PHE A 461 -29.50 11.01 15.03
CA PHE A 461 -28.77 10.81 16.27
C PHE A 461 -27.31 11.31 16.17
N ALA A 462 -26.59 10.94 15.11
CA ALA A 462 -25.19 11.31 14.94
C ALA A 462 -24.99 12.80 14.59
N GLU A 463 -25.72 13.31 13.60
CA GLU A 463 -25.45 14.60 12.92
C GLU A 463 -26.66 15.57 12.92
N GLY A 464 -27.73 15.28 13.67
CA GLY A 464 -28.95 16.09 13.66
C GLY A 464 -28.88 17.42 14.43
N ASP A 465 -27.70 17.79 14.94
CA ASP A 465 -27.50 19.00 15.73
C ASP A 465 -27.57 20.28 14.89
N THR A 466 -27.69 21.43 15.57
CA THR A 466 -27.88 22.73 14.93
C THR A 466 -26.71 23.18 14.06
N LEU A 467 -25.48 22.82 14.46
CA LEU A 467 -24.27 23.19 13.72
C LEU A 467 -24.19 22.39 12.41
N SER A 468 -24.36 21.07 12.50
CA SER A 468 -24.37 20.18 11.33
C SER A 468 -25.48 20.57 10.33
N ALA A 469 -26.67 20.91 10.83
CA ALA A 469 -27.77 21.42 10.00
C ALA A 469 -27.44 22.76 9.33
N ALA A 470 -26.82 23.71 10.06
CA ALA A 470 -26.44 25.01 9.52
C ALA A 470 -25.37 24.89 8.43
N VAL A 471 -24.37 24.03 8.61
CA VAL A 471 -23.34 23.74 7.59
C VAL A 471 -23.95 23.15 6.33
N ASN A 472 -24.83 22.14 6.48
CA ASN A 472 -25.53 21.54 5.34
C ASN A 472 -26.38 22.56 4.58
N GLN A 473 -27.10 23.43 5.30
CA GLN A 473 -27.88 24.50 4.68
C GLN A 473 -26.99 25.55 4.01
N ALA A 474 -25.85 25.91 4.62
CA ALA A 474 -24.89 26.82 4.02
C ALA A 474 -24.34 26.24 2.70
N ARG A 475 -24.05 24.94 2.62
CA ARG A 475 -23.60 24.30 1.36
C ARG A 475 -24.64 24.45 0.24
N LEU A 476 -25.92 24.30 0.57
CA LEU A 476 -27.02 24.51 -0.40
C LEU A 476 -27.08 25.97 -0.88
N LEU A 477 -26.95 26.93 0.04
CA LEU A 477 -26.95 28.36 -0.28
C LEU A 477 -25.74 28.75 -1.16
N PHE A 478 -24.55 28.20 -0.88
CA PHE A 478 -23.37 28.33 -1.74
C PHE A 478 -23.63 27.78 -3.15
N GLY A 479 -24.26 26.60 -3.26
CA GLY A 479 -24.66 26.02 -4.54
C GLY A 479 -25.65 26.89 -5.32
N ALA A 480 -26.57 27.55 -4.61
CA ALA A 480 -27.53 28.52 -5.16
C ALA A 480 -26.92 29.92 -5.41
N ARG A 481 -25.65 30.14 -5.04
CA ARG A 481 -24.96 31.44 -5.07
C ARG A 481 -25.60 32.52 -4.20
N GLU A 482 -26.30 32.13 -3.13
CA GLU A 482 -26.89 33.03 -2.13
C GLU A 482 -25.87 33.29 -1.00
N ILE A 483 -24.79 34.01 -1.31
CA ILE A 483 -23.62 34.15 -0.44
C ILE A 483 -23.94 34.94 0.84
N GLU A 484 -24.74 36.00 0.74
CA GLU A 484 -25.17 36.81 1.88
C GLU A 484 -26.03 36.00 2.86
N ALA A 485 -26.93 35.16 2.36
CA ALA A 485 -27.76 34.28 3.20
C ALA A 485 -26.91 33.22 3.91
N ALA A 486 -25.92 32.65 3.21
CA ALA A 486 -24.97 31.72 3.80
C ALA A 486 -24.14 32.39 4.89
N GLU A 487 -23.64 33.60 4.64
CA GLU A 487 -22.88 34.39 5.60
C GLU A 487 -23.67 34.66 6.87
N SER A 488 -24.91 35.14 6.75
CA SER A 488 -25.76 35.48 7.90
C SER A 488 -26.12 34.25 8.74
N LEU A 489 -26.40 33.10 8.10
CA LEU A 489 -26.65 31.83 8.79
C LEU A 489 -25.41 31.37 9.58
N LEU A 490 -24.24 31.41 8.94
CA LEU A 490 -23.00 30.97 9.55
C LEU A 490 -22.56 31.90 10.68
N ALA A 491 -22.67 33.22 10.50
CA ALA A 491 -22.36 34.22 11.53
C ALA A 491 -23.15 33.95 12.82
N ALA A 492 -24.48 33.84 12.72
CA ALA A 492 -25.34 33.58 13.87
C ALA A 492 -25.03 32.24 14.56
N THR A 493 -24.69 31.21 13.79
CA THR A 493 -24.33 29.89 14.31
C THR A 493 -22.98 29.93 15.04
N LEU A 494 -21.98 30.59 14.45
CA LEU A 494 -20.64 30.70 15.00
C LEU A 494 -20.61 31.57 16.27
N ASP A 495 -21.36 32.68 16.30
CA ASP A 495 -21.47 33.56 17.47
C ASP A 495 -22.00 32.82 18.70
N ALA A 496 -22.99 31.94 18.50
CA ALA A 496 -23.54 31.13 19.58
C ALA A 496 -22.54 30.08 20.13
N LEU A 497 -21.61 29.61 19.29
CA LEU A 497 -20.68 28.53 19.61
C LEU A 497 -19.29 29.03 20.02
N ALA A 498 -18.94 30.28 19.72
CA ALA A 498 -17.63 30.86 20.05
C ALA A 498 -17.26 30.71 21.54
N PRO A 499 -18.17 30.91 22.52
CA PRO A 499 -17.85 30.69 23.93
C PRO A 499 -17.67 29.21 24.31
N VAL A 500 -18.29 28.29 23.56
CA VAL A 500 -18.26 26.84 23.84
C VAL A 500 -16.90 26.24 23.47
N TYR A 501 -16.34 26.66 22.34
CA TYR A 501 -15.06 26.19 21.82
C TYR A 501 -13.94 27.23 21.99
N ALA A 502 -14.03 28.05 23.04
CA ALA A 502 -12.99 29.00 23.40
C ALA A 502 -11.86 28.29 24.17
N ASP A 503 -10.62 28.60 23.82
CA ASP A 503 -9.46 28.11 24.57
C ASP A 503 -9.41 28.77 25.96
N SER A 504 -8.92 28.03 26.95
CA SER A 504 -8.66 28.50 28.30
C SER A 504 -7.18 28.29 28.67
N ALA A 505 -6.80 28.66 29.89
CA ALA A 505 -5.43 28.46 30.37
C ALA A 505 -5.01 26.99 30.39
N SER A 506 -5.95 26.06 30.63
CA SER A 506 -5.69 24.63 30.79
C SER A 506 -6.27 23.74 29.69
N VAL A 507 -7.21 24.25 28.89
CA VAL A 507 -7.92 23.47 27.85
C VAL A 507 -7.85 24.19 26.52
N VAL A 508 -7.55 23.44 25.47
CA VAL A 508 -7.56 23.92 24.08
C VAL A 508 -8.48 23.06 23.23
N TYR A 509 -9.29 23.68 22.39
CA TYR A 509 -10.19 22.98 21.47
C TYR A 509 -9.55 22.88 20.10
N ARG A 510 -9.44 21.68 19.53
CA ARG A 510 -8.78 21.48 18.24
C ARG A 510 -9.56 20.53 17.34
N VAL A 511 -9.33 20.66 16.04
CA VAL A 511 -9.81 19.77 14.97
C VAL A 511 -8.60 19.23 14.23
N PHE A 512 -8.64 17.95 13.86
CA PHE A 512 -7.56 17.27 13.14
C PHE A 512 -8.15 16.58 11.91
N ALA A 513 -7.53 16.75 10.74
CA ALA A 513 -8.01 16.09 9.52
C ALA A 513 -7.53 14.63 9.44
N SER A 514 -6.46 14.30 10.17
CA SER A 514 -5.88 12.96 10.20
C SER A 514 -5.28 12.63 11.56
N TYR A 515 -5.07 11.33 11.81
CA TYR A 515 -4.30 10.90 12.98
C TYR A 515 -2.84 11.33 12.92
N VAL A 516 -2.30 11.57 11.71
CA VAL A 516 -0.94 12.10 11.54
C VAL A 516 -0.87 13.55 12.03
N ASP A 517 -1.86 14.39 11.69
CA ASP A 517 -1.99 15.76 12.19
C ASP A 517 -2.01 15.77 13.72
N ARG A 518 -2.80 14.87 14.30
CA ARG A 518 -2.95 14.75 15.75
C ARG A 518 -1.64 14.42 16.44
N VAL A 519 -0.86 13.48 15.92
CA VAL A 519 0.45 13.14 16.50
C VAL A 519 1.45 14.28 16.33
N ILE A 520 1.50 14.92 15.16
CA ILE A 520 2.38 16.08 14.93
C ILE A 520 2.03 17.21 15.91
N TYR A 521 0.74 17.50 16.10
CA TYR A 521 0.28 18.48 17.07
C TYR A 521 0.67 18.10 18.50
N ASN A 522 0.46 16.85 18.89
CA ASN A 522 0.83 16.39 20.23
C ASN A 522 2.34 16.51 20.50
N ARG A 523 3.19 16.27 19.48
CA ARG A 523 4.65 16.32 19.60
C ARG A 523 5.22 17.73 19.55
N LEU A 524 4.63 18.62 18.75
CA LEU A 524 5.23 19.93 18.42
C LEU A 524 4.36 21.13 18.77
N GLY A 525 3.05 20.97 18.85
CA GLY A 525 2.08 22.06 18.93
C GLY A 525 1.31 22.19 20.24
N LEU A 526 1.37 21.18 21.12
CA LEU A 526 0.69 21.21 22.41
C LEU A 526 1.58 21.86 23.48
N ASP A 527 1.10 22.98 24.04
CA ASP A 527 1.78 23.61 25.18
C ASP A 527 1.77 22.69 26.41
N ALA A 528 2.91 22.63 27.09
CA ALA A 528 3.06 21.81 28.30
C ALA A 528 2.00 22.16 29.35
N GLY A 529 1.26 21.15 29.83
CA GLY A 529 0.23 21.29 30.86
C GLY A 529 -1.16 21.63 30.35
N LYS A 530 -1.37 21.84 29.04
CA LYS A 530 -2.70 21.97 28.45
C LYS A 530 -3.29 20.62 28.07
N THR A 531 -4.61 20.52 28.17
CA THR A 531 -5.40 19.36 27.72
C THR A 531 -6.13 19.71 26.43
N THR A 532 -5.99 18.85 25.42
CA THR A 532 -6.69 19.03 24.15
C THR A 532 -8.04 18.35 24.19
N LEU A 533 -9.11 19.10 23.93
CA LEU A 533 -10.44 18.60 23.63
C LEU A 533 -10.74 18.76 22.14
N LEU A 534 -11.60 17.90 21.61
CA LEU A 534 -12.01 17.96 20.20
C LEU A 534 -13.16 18.94 20.04
N ALA A 535 -13.10 19.76 19.00
CA ALA A 535 -14.27 20.46 18.47
C ALA A 535 -14.85 19.66 17.29
N PRO A 536 -16.14 19.83 16.97
CA PRO A 536 -16.73 19.17 15.80
C PRO A 536 -16.06 19.61 14.50
N SER A 537 -15.84 18.69 13.57
CA SER A 537 -15.36 19.00 12.21
C SER A 537 -16.25 20.01 11.49
N ALA A 538 -17.57 19.94 11.72
CA ALA A 538 -18.55 20.91 11.24
C ALA A 538 -18.29 22.34 11.73
N TYR A 539 -17.65 22.52 12.90
CA TYR A 539 -17.31 23.85 13.41
C TYR A 539 -16.17 24.49 12.61
N LEU A 540 -15.14 23.69 12.29
CA LEU A 540 -14.09 24.12 11.38
C LEU A 540 -14.66 24.44 9.99
N GLU A 541 -15.53 23.57 9.48
CA GLU A 541 -16.15 23.81 8.17
C GLU A 541 -16.98 25.10 8.14
N ALA A 542 -17.77 25.36 9.17
CA ALA A 542 -18.53 26.60 9.31
C ALA A 542 -17.61 27.83 9.29
N LEU A 543 -16.47 27.79 10.01
CA LEU A 543 -15.48 28.88 9.99
C LEU A 543 -14.89 29.09 8.60
N LEU A 544 -14.51 28.02 7.89
CA LEU A 544 -13.92 28.10 6.55
C LEU A 544 -14.92 28.66 5.54
N MET A 545 -16.16 28.18 5.56
CA MET A 545 -17.23 28.70 4.70
C MET A 545 -17.56 30.15 5.02
N HIS A 546 -17.58 30.53 6.29
CA HIS A 546 -17.86 31.90 6.71
C HIS A 546 -16.74 32.87 6.26
N ALA A 547 -15.47 32.48 6.43
CA ALA A 547 -14.34 33.25 5.91
C ALA A 547 -14.42 33.41 4.39
N LEU A 548 -14.76 32.34 3.67
CA LEU A 548 -14.95 32.39 2.21
C LEU A 548 -16.10 33.32 1.82
N SER A 549 -17.25 33.24 2.48
CA SER A 549 -18.39 34.15 2.24
C SER A 549 -17.99 35.61 2.45
N LEU A 550 -17.32 35.92 3.56
CA LEU A 550 -16.84 37.27 3.86
C LEU A 550 -15.86 37.77 2.80
N SER A 551 -14.91 36.94 2.36
CA SER A 551 -13.98 37.27 1.27
C SER A 551 -14.71 37.56 -0.04
N MET A 552 -15.73 36.77 -0.41
CA MET A 552 -16.53 36.99 -1.62
C MET A 552 -17.36 38.28 -1.56
N LEU A 553 -17.77 38.69 -0.36
CA LEU A 553 -18.48 39.94 -0.10
C LEU A 553 -17.56 41.16 0.05
N GLY A 554 -16.24 41.00 -0.10
CA GLY A 554 -15.26 42.08 0.03
C GLY A 554 -14.95 42.49 1.48
N ARG A 555 -15.45 41.76 2.48
CA ARG A 555 -15.23 42.00 3.92
C ARG A 555 -13.92 41.34 4.38
N HIS A 556 -12.80 41.78 3.80
CA HIS A 556 -11.51 41.09 3.90
C HIS A 556 -10.92 41.03 5.33
N ASP A 557 -11.06 42.08 6.13
CA ASP A 557 -10.54 42.09 7.51
C ASP A 557 -11.31 41.12 8.42
N GLU A 558 -12.64 41.04 8.24
CA GLU A 558 -13.48 40.09 8.97
C GLU A 558 -13.18 38.65 8.53
N ALA A 559 -13.05 38.42 7.22
CA ALA A 559 -12.64 37.12 6.69
C ALA A 559 -11.30 36.67 7.26
N LEU A 560 -10.34 37.59 7.38
CA LEU A 560 -9.02 37.31 7.94
C LEU A 560 -9.11 36.92 9.43
N SER A 561 -9.95 37.61 10.22
CA SER A 561 -10.18 37.25 11.63
C SER A 561 -10.71 35.82 11.77
N VAL A 562 -11.71 35.47 10.97
CA VAL A 562 -12.32 34.14 10.97
C VAL A 562 -11.33 33.07 10.50
N ALA A 563 -10.55 33.35 9.46
CA ALA A 563 -9.54 32.42 8.96
C ALA A 563 -8.40 32.19 9.96
N ARG A 564 -8.00 33.21 10.72
CA ARG A 564 -7.05 33.04 11.84
C ARG A 564 -7.62 32.12 12.91
N ARG A 565 -8.89 32.29 13.27
CA ARG A 565 -9.55 31.37 14.22
C ARG A 565 -9.61 29.94 13.69
N ALA A 566 -9.89 29.74 12.40
CA ALA A 566 -9.87 28.42 11.77
C ALA A 566 -8.46 27.77 11.83
N SER A 567 -7.41 28.56 11.59
CA SER A 567 -6.01 28.10 11.69
C SER A 567 -5.62 27.75 13.13
N GLU A 568 -6.04 28.54 14.13
CA GLU A 568 -5.84 28.20 15.55
C GLU A 568 -6.54 26.89 15.94
N LEU A 569 -7.75 26.68 15.42
CA LEU A 569 -8.55 25.48 15.67
C LEU A 569 -7.95 24.23 14.99
N CYS A 570 -7.36 24.38 13.80
CA CYS A 570 -6.77 23.30 13.01
C CYS A 570 -5.30 23.62 12.64
N PRO A 571 -4.37 23.61 13.61
CA PRO A 571 -3.03 24.19 13.48
C PRO A 571 -2.04 23.41 12.61
N VAL A 572 -2.40 22.18 12.22
CA VAL A 572 -1.59 21.30 11.33
C VAL A 572 -2.28 21.06 9.99
N GLY A 573 -3.60 21.29 9.91
CA GLY A 573 -4.37 20.99 8.72
C GLY A 573 -4.13 22.01 7.60
N ALA A 574 -3.64 21.53 6.46
CA ALA A 574 -3.35 22.38 5.30
C ALA A 574 -4.56 23.19 4.83
N GLN A 575 -5.80 22.67 4.97
CA GLN A 575 -7.00 23.40 4.54
C GLN A 575 -7.20 24.73 5.29
N ALA A 576 -6.93 24.78 6.60
CA ALA A 576 -7.16 25.98 7.40
C ALA A 576 -6.07 27.03 7.15
N GLN A 577 -4.82 26.58 7.03
CA GLN A 577 -3.70 27.46 6.70
C GLN A 577 -3.80 28.02 5.28
N LEU A 578 -4.20 27.21 4.28
CA LEU A 578 -4.41 27.70 2.91
C LEU A 578 -5.57 28.69 2.82
N ALA A 579 -6.65 28.50 3.60
CA ALA A 579 -7.72 29.48 3.70
C ALA A 579 -7.23 30.80 4.30
N LEU A 580 -6.39 30.75 5.34
CA LEU A 580 -5.73 31.94 5.90
C LEU A 580 -4.84 32.65 4.87
N VAL A 581 -4.03 31.90 4.12
CA VAL A 581 -3.21 32.42 3.02
C VAL A 581 -4.06 33.12 1.96
N GLN A 582 -5.21 32.55 1.59
CA GLN A 582 -6.15 33.15 0.65
C GLN A 582 -6.76 34.46 1.20
N CYS A 583 -7.12 34.51 2.48
CA CYS A 583 -7.62 35.74 3.09
C CYS A 583 -6.53 36.81 3.22
N LEU A 584 -5.29 36.43 3.51
CA LEU A 584 -4.13 37.33 3.53
C LEU A 584 -3.86 37.93 2.14
N GLU A 585 -3.93 37.11 1.09
CA GLU A 585 -3.84 37.55 -0.31
C GLU A 585 -4.93 38.56 -0.64
N ALA A 586 -6.19 38.25 -0.34
CA ALA A 586 -7.32 39.14 -0.60
C ALA A 586 -7.21 40.48 0.15
N ALA A 587 -6.58 40.48 1.33
CA ALA A 587 -6.28 41.68 2.11
C ALA A 587 -4.99 42.40 1.66
N GLY A 588 -4.28 41.92 0.64
CA GLY A 588 -3.03 42.50 0.15
C GLY A 588 -1.82 42.31 1.07
N ARG A 589 -1.88 41.37 2.02
CA ARG A 589 -0.84 41.10 3.03
C ARG A 589 0.12 40.01 2.55
N THR A 590 0.79 40.27 1.42
CA THR A 590 1.62 39.28 0.70
C THR A 590 2.73 38.66 1.55
N LEU A 591 3.47 39.46 2.33
CA LEU A 591 4.59 38.94 3.14
C LEU A 591 4.10 37.98 4.24
N GLU A 592 2.98 38.30 4.87
CA GLU A 592 2.38 37.40 5.87
C GLU A 592 1.84 36.11 5.24
N ALA A 593 1.33 36.18 4.00
CA ALA A 593 0.92 34.98 3.27
C ALA A 593 2.13 34.06 2.99
N VAL A 594 3.29 34.63 2.68
CA VAL A 594 4.55 33.88 2.52
C VAL A 594 4.98 33.25 3.85
N ASP A 595 4.92 34.00 4.96
CA ASP A 595 5.28 33.48 6.28
C ASP A 595 4.35 32.34 6.74
N GLU A 596 3.04 32.45 6.46
CA GLU A 596 2.09 31.37 6.76
C GLU A 596 2.36 30.13 5.90
N LEU A 597 2.73 30.30 4.62
CA LEU A 597 3.13 29.17 3.76
C LEU A 597 4.43 28.51 4.22
N ARG A 598 5.40 29.27 4.76
CA ARG A 598 6.59 28.68 5.40
C ARG A 598 6.18 27.84 6.61
N SER A 599 5.29 28.37 7.47
CA SER A 599 4.75 27.64 8.62
C SER A 599 4.05 26.34 8.22
N LEU A 600 3.24 26.37 7.16
CA LEU A 600 2.61 25.19 6.57
C LEU A 600 3.66 24.18 6.10
N LEU A 601 4.65 24.60 5.30
CA LEU A 601 5.68 23.70 4.76
C LEU A 601 6.57 23.10 5.85
N CYS A 602 6.75 23.78 6.99
CA CYS A 602 7.46 23.21 8.14
C CYS A 602 6.75 21.98 8.73
N ARG A 603 5.41 21.89 8.62
CA ARG A 603 4.57 20.83 9.22
C ARG A 603 3.95 19.87 8.18
N ALA A 604 4.08 20.20 6.90
CA ALA A 604 3.49 19.44 5.82
C ALA A 604 4.11 18.02 5.74
N HIS A 605 3.24 17.02 5.72
CA HIS A 605 3.62 15.60 5.82
C HIS A 605 2.88 14.71 4.80
N ASP A 606 1.86 15.24 4.12
CA ASP A 606 1.10 14.56 3.09
C ASP A 606 1.29 15.22 1.71
N THR A 607 0.97 14.49 0.64
CA THR A 607 1.18 14.95 -0.74
C THR A 607 0.38 16.20 -1.09
N VAL A 608 -0.81 16.38 -0.52
CA VAL A 608 -1.71 17.49 -0.82
C VAL A 608 -1.21 18.75 -0.14
N GLY A 609 -0.91 18.69 1.16
CA GLY A 609 -0.34 19.82 1.92
C GLY A 609 0.98 20.31 1.33
N ILE A 610 1.89 19.39 1.00
CA ILE A 610 3.18 19.72 0.38
C ILE A 610 2.97 20.33 -1.02
N GLY A 611 2.15 19.67 -1.86
CA GLY A 611 1.90 20.09 -3.23
C GLY A 611 1.29 21.49 -3.31
N PHE A 612 0.20 21.74 -2.56
CA PHE A 612 -0.45 23.05 -2.55
C PHE A 612 0.40 24.11 -1.85
N GLY A 613 1.14 23.76 -0.80
CA GLY A 613 2.06 24.68 -0.13
C GLY A 613 3.09 25.26 -1.09
N TYR A 614 3.78 24.40 -1.86
CA TYR A 614 4.73 24.85 -2.88
C TYR A 614 4.08 25.55 -4.07
N TYR A 615 2.92 25.09 -4.52
CA TYR A 615 2.18 25.74 -5.60
C TYR A 615 1.83 27.19 -5.24
N ARG A 616 1.28 27.41 -4.03
CA ARG A 616 0.94 28.75 -3.56
C ARG A 616 2.17 29.59 -3.25
N MET A 617 3.26 28.98 -2.75
CA MET A 617 4.53 29.66 -2.55
C MET A 617 5.10 30.18 -3.88
N ALA A 618 5.04 29.38 -4.94
CA ALA A 618 5.50 29.76 -6.27
C ALA A 618 4.82 31.03 -6.79
N TYR A 619 3.49 31.11 -6.62
CA TYR A 619 2.72 32.30 -6.99
C TYR A 619 3.27 33.57 -6.30
N PHE A 620 3.48 33.53 -4.98
CA PHE A 620 3.98 34.70 -4.25
C PHE A 620 5.44 35.04 -4.57
N GLN A 621 6.31 34.05 -4.73
CA GLN A 621 7.70 34.29 -5.14
C GLN A 621 7.76 34.97 -6.51
N TRP A 622 6.86 34.59 -7.43
CA TRP A 622 6.78 35.25 -8.72
C TRP A 622 6.29 36.69 -8.62
N GLN A 623 5.28 36.96 -7.77
CA GLN A 623 4.83 38.34 -7.48
C GLN A 623 5.94 39.21 -6.86
N LEU A 624 6.84 38.61 -6.09
CA LEU A 624 8.00 39.29 -5.51
C LEU A 624 9.16 39.49 -6.50
N GLY A 625 9.07 38.92 -7.71
CA GLY A 625 10.11 39.01 -8.75
C GLY A 625 11.16 37.89 -8.69
N GLU A 626 11.03 36.94 -7.76
CA GLU A 626 11.97 35.84 -7.55
C GLU A 626 11.65 34.65 -8.48
N THR A 627 11.79 34.86 -9.78
CA THR A 627 11.41 33.92 -10.85
C THR A 627 12.05 32.53 -10.68
N ALA A 628 13.34 32.46 -10.34
CA ALA A 628 14.05 31.19 -10.16
C ALA A 628 13.49 30.40 -8.96
N CYS A 629 13.20 31.09 -7.85
CA CYS A 629 12.61 30.48 -6.66
C CYS A 629 11.19 29.99 -6.93
N ALA A 630 10.40 30.76 -7.68
CA ALA A 630 9.06 30.35 -8.11
C ALA A 630 9.09 29.10 -9.00
N GLN A 631 10.03 28.99 -9.95
CA GLN A 631 10.22 27.76 -10.75
C GLN A 631 10.59 26.56 -9.88
N ALA A 632 11.50 26.73 -8.91
CA ALA A 632 11.88 25.69 -7.96
C ALA A 632 10.66 25.21 -7.14
N CYS A 633 9.82 26.13 -6.68
CA CYS A 633 8.57 25.80 -5.99
C CYS A 633 7.60 25.02 -6.89
N TYR A 634 7.38 25.43 -8.14
CA TYR A 634 6.52 24.68 -9.07
C TYR A 634 7.05 23.27 -9.35
N LEU A 635 8.35 23.12 -9.58
CA LEU A 635 8.99 21.81 -9.75
C LEU A 635 8.75 20.91 -8.54
N ARG A 636 8.90 21.46 -7.34
CA ARG A 636 8.64 20.72 -6.10
C ARG A 636 7.16 20.35 -5.97
N ALA A 637 6.24 21.26 -6.28
CA ALA A 637 4.80 20.98 -6.28
C ALA A 637 4.43 19.83 -7.23
N LEU A 638 4.95 19.84 -8.46
CA LEU A 638 4.69 18.82 -9.48
C LEU A 638 5.22 17.43 -9.09
N ARG A 639 6.26 17.33 -8.25
CA ARG A 639 6.76 16.04 -7.73
C ARG A 639 5.74 15.35 -6.82
N PHE A 640 5.01 16.12 -6.01
CA PHE A 640 4.01 15.58 -5.08
C PHE A 640 2.61 15.56 -5.66
N MET A 641 2.30 16.48 -6.58
CA MET A 641 1.00 16.60 -7.22
C MET A 641 1.13 16.77 -8.74
N PRO A 642 1.44 15.70 -9.49
CA PRO A 642 1.56 15.80 -10.95
C PRO A 642 0.27 16.25 -11.66
N SER A 643 -0.88 16.05 -11.03
CA SER A 643 -2.20 16.41 -11.56
C SER A 643 -2.42 17.91 -11.74
N VAL A 644 -1.67 18.78 -11.05
CA VAL A 644 -1.79 20.24 -11.24
C VAL A 644 -1.00 20.78 -12.43
N MET A 645 -0.30 19.91 -13.19
CA MET A 645 0.43 20.32 -14.40
C MET A 645 -0.38 21.22 -15.35
N PRO A 646 -1.66 20.97 -15.67
CA PRO A 646 -2.43 21.84 -16.56
C PRO A 646 -2.65 23.26 -16.02
N LEU A 647 -2.68 23.43 -14.69
CA LEU A 647 -2.83 24.73 -14.03
C LEU A 647 -1.52 25.52 -14.04
N VAL A 648 -0.40 24.82 -13.86
CA VAL A 648 0.95 25.42 -13.73
C VAL A 648 1.59 25.69 -15.11
N SER A 649 1.23 24.92 -16.14
CA SER A 649 1.86 24.99 -17.47
C SER A 649 1.86 26.40 -18.10
N PRO A 650 0.75 27.17 -18.08
CA PRO A 650 0.75 28.52 -18.64
C PRO A 650 1.70 29.47 -17.89
N GLU A 651 1.76 29.35 -16.55
CA GLU A 651 2.62 30.17 -15.70
C GLU A 651 4.10 29.91 -16.03
N LEU A 652 4.49 28.63 -16.13
CA LEU A 652 5.84 28.24 -16.51
C LEU A 652 6.22 28.67 -17.94
N GLN A 653 5.28 28.65 -18.89
CA GLN A 653 5.52 29.15 -20.25
C GLN A 653 5.80 30.65 -20.26
N ILE A 654 5.06 31.43 -19.47
CA ILE A 654 5.30 32.88 -19.33
C ILE A 654 6.68 33.14 -18.74
N MET A 655 7.08 32.41 -17.70
CA MET A 655 8.41 32.54 -17.09
C MET A 655 9.52 32.20 -18.08
N ALA A 656 9.36 31.14 -18.89
CA ALA A 656 10.32 30.79 -19.94
C ALA A 656 10.44 31.89 -21.01
N LEU A 657 9.34 32.54 -21.40
CA LEU A 657 9.36 33.70 -22.30
C LEU A 657 10.06 34.91 -21.68
N GLN A 658 10.07 35.02 -20.35
CA GLN A 658 10.79 36.05 -19.58
C GLN A 658 12.27 35.69 -19.36
N GLY A 659 12.78 34.61 -19.96
CA GLY A 659 14.19 34.23 -19.91
C GLY A 659 14.56 33.31 -18.76
N ALA A 660 13.59 32.69 -18.09
CA ALA A 660 13.84 31.70 -17.06
C ALA A 660 14.34 30.37 -17.66
N ASP A 661 15.08 29.59 -16.86
CA ASP A 661 15.66 28.32 -17.31
C ASP A 661 14.57 27.29 -17.64
N ARG A 662 14.91 26.34 -18.53
CA ARG A 662 14.00 25.22 -18.83
C ARG A 662 14.00 24.26 -17.65
N LEU A 663 12.80 23.78 -17.30
CA LEU A 663 12.58 22.86 -16.17
C LEU A 663 13.49 21.62 -16.19
N GLU A 664 13.73 21.07 -17.38
CA GLU A 664 14.53 19.85 -17.61
C GLU A 664 16.02 20.05 -17.30
N ASP A 665 16.48 21.31 -17.28
CA ASP A 665 17.87 21.67 -17.07
C ASP A 665 18.19 21.96 -15.58
N ILE A 666 17.16 22.05 -14.72
CA ILE A 666 17.32 22.33 -13.29
C ILE A 666 17.45 21.02 -12.52
N SER A 667 18.60 20.78 -11.88
CA SER A 667 18.81 19.58 -11.07
C SER A 667 18.06 19.65 -9.74
N ASP A 668 17.78 18.49 -9.14
CA ASP A 668 17.14 18.42 -7.82
C ASP A 668 17.97 19.15 -6.74
N GLU A 669 19.31 19.07 -6.83
CA GLU A 669 20.21 19.80 -5.92
C GLU A 669 20.13 21.32 -6.09
N ALA A 670 19.93 21.80 -7.32
CA ALA A 670 19.75 23.22 -7.59
C ALA A 670 18.39 23.71 -7.09
N VAL A 671 17.33 22.92 -7.25
CA VAL A 671 16.00 23.19 -6.66
C VAL A 671 16.11 23.31 -5.14
N ASP A 672 16.70 22.30 -4.47
CA ASP A 672 16.82 22.31 -3.02
C ASP A 672 17.68 23.48 -2.53
N GLY A 673 18.76 23.83 -3.24
CA GLY A 673 19.60 24.99 -2.93
C GLY A 673 18.87 26.33 -2.99
N LEU A 674 18.07 26.56 -4.04
CA LEU A 674 17.28 27.78 -4.19
C LEU A 674 16.22 27.94 -3.09
N LEU A 675 15.55 26.85 -2.72
CA LEU A 675 14.56 26.86 -1.64
C LEU A 675 15.20 27.22 -0.30
N ILE A 676 16.38 26.65 0.00
CA ILE A 676 17.14 26.97 1.22
C ILE A 676 17.56 28.44 1.25
N GLU A 677 18.05 28.98 0.13
CA GLU A 677 18.49 30.40 0.03
C GLU A 677 17.36 31.40 0.35
N HIS A 678 16.11 31.03 0.06
CA HIS A 678 14.92 31.87 0.28
C HIS A 678 14.16 31.58 1.58
N ASP A 679 14.77 30.79 2.49
CA ASP A 679 14.17 30.33 3.74
C ASP A 679 12.82 29.60 3.50
N ILE A 680 12.73 28.81 2.42
CA ILE A 680 11.57 27.97 2.14
C ILE A 680 11.88 26.55 2.62
N PRO A 681 11.08 25.99 3.56
CA PRO A 681 11.34 24.66 4.11
C PRO A 681 11.34 23.58 3.02
N LEU A 682 12.27 22.63 3.12
CA LEU A 682 12.26 21.40 2.34
C LEU A 682 11.28 20.40 2.96
N ALA A 683 10.03 20.40 2.51
CA ALA A 683 8.96 19.56 3.03
C ALA A 683 8.95 18.16 2.36
N PRO A 684 8.64 17.08 3.12
CA PRO A 684 8.56 17.07 4.58
C PRO A 684 9.94 17.33 5.19
N THR A 685 9.97 18.11 6.27
CA THR A 685 11.22 18.42 6.98
C THR A 685 11.78 17.16 7.65
N ARG A 686 13.07 17.18 8.00
CA ARG A 686 13.71 16.04 8.69
C ARG A 686 13.02 15.68 10.00
N GLU A 687 12.68 16.68 10.81
CA GLU A 687 11.98 16.50 12.09
C GLU A 687 10.60 15.86 11.90
N ILE A 688 9.82 16.33 10.92
CA ILE A 688 8.53 15.73 10.58
C ILE A 688 8.71 14.30 10.09
N GLY A 689 9.72 14.02 9.28
CA GLY A 689 10.06 12.66 8.86
C GLY A 689 10.38 11.73 10.04
N GLU A 690 11.18 12.19 10.99
CA GLU A 690 11.54 11.43 12.20
C GLU A 690 10.30 11.13 13.05
N ILE A 691 9.48 12.14 13.37
CA ILE A 691 8.21 11.98 14.11
C ILE A 691 7.28 11.02 13.38
N PHE A 692 7.13 11.17 12.05
CA PHE A 692 6.23 10.34 11.26
C PHE A 692 6.60 8.86 11.35
N PHE A 693 7.87 8.52 11.18
CA PHE A 693 8.32 7.13 11.24
C PHE A 693 8.29 6.57 12.67
N GLU A 694 8.64 7.35 13.69
CA GLU A 694 8.51 6.93 15.10
C GLU A 694 7.05 6.61 15.45
N ALA A 695 6.14 7.52 15.13
CA ALA A 695 4.73 7.41 15.44
C ALA A 695 4.05 6.27 14.68
N MET A 696 4.33 6.11 13.38
CA MET A 696 3.80 5.00 12.58
C MET A 696 4.18 3.65 13.19
N ARG A 697 5.45 3.48 13.59
CA ARG A 697 5.93 2.25 14.24
C ARG A 697 5.22 2.03 15.58
N ALA A 698 5.16 3.07 16.41
CA ALA A 698 4.53 3.00 17.71
C ALA A 698 3.03 2.70 17.62
N ALA A 699 2.30 3.24 16.64
CA ALA A 699 0.88 2.96 16.42
C ALA A 699 0.63 1.49 16.06
N LEU A 700 1.50 0.90 15.22
CA LEU A 700 1.45 -0.53 14.89
C LEU A 700 1.78 -1.40 16.09
N ASP A 701 2.86 -1.09 16.80
CA ASP A 701 3.31 -1.85 17.97
C ASP A 701 2.33 -1.73 19.15
N ALA A 702 1.60 -0.62 19.24
CA ALA A 702 0.49 -0.42 20.16
C ALA A 702 -0.81 -1.09 19.68
N GLU A 703 -0.84 -1.69 18.49
CA GLU A 703 -2.04 -2.31 17.91
C GLU A 703 -3.24 -1.33 17.80
N ILE A 704 -2.97 -0.07 17.39
CA ILE A 704 -4.00 0.97 17.16
C ILE A 704 -4.17 1.15 15.65
N PHE A 705 -4.94 0.26 15.02
CA PHE A 705 -4.94 0.14 13.56
C PHE A 705 -5.56 1.32 12.81
N PRO A 706 -6.59 2.02 13.31
CA PRO A 706 -7.06 3.26 12.69
C PRO A 706 -5.94 4.29 12.52
N VAL A 707 -5.11 4.49 13.56
CA VAL A 707 -3.96 5.39 13.55
C VAL A 707 -2.88 4.88 12.60
N ALA A 708 -2.49 3.60 12.72
CA ALA A 708 -1.45 3.00 11.87
C ALA A 708 -1.80 3.05 10.38
N ARG A 709 -3.07 2.81 10.02
CA ARG A 709 -3.57 2.91 8.64
C ARG A 709 -3.42 4.32 8.09
N SER A 710 -3.77 5.34 8.88
CA SER A 710 -3.61 6.74 8.48
C SER A 710 -2.16 7.05 8.09
N PHE A 711 -1.18 6.62 8.88
CA PHE A 711 0.24 6.75 8.53
C PHE A 711 0.62 5.96 7.27
N LEU A 712 0.23 4.69 7.16
CA LEU A 712 0.60 3.85 6.02
C LEU A 712 -0.03 4.31 4.70
N ILE A 713 -1.25 4.86 4.74
CA ILE A 713 -1.90 5.46 3.56
C ILE A 713 -1.10 6.68 3.11
N THR A 714 -0.75 7.60 4.03
CA THR A 714 0.08 8.76 3.72
C THR A 714 1.46 8.37 3.19
N LEU A 715 2.10 7.35 3.77
CA LEU A 715 3.38 6.85 3.28
C LEU A 715 3.26 6.19 1.89
N GLY A 716 2.16 5.48 1.64
CA GLY A 716 1.89 4.81 0.36
C GLY A 716 1.72 5.80 -0.79
N THR A 717 1.05 6.93 -0.55
CA THR A 717 0.89 8.00 -1.57
C THR A 717 2.23 8.67 -1.92
N MET A 718 3.14 8.79 -0.95
CA MET A 718 4.46 9.41 -1.13
C MET A 718 5.51 8.49 -1.75
N SER A 719 5.65 7.26 -1.24
CA SER A 719 6.78 6.38 -1.57
C SER A 719 6.54 5.47 -2.77
N ARG A 720 5.28 5.10 -3.03
CA ARG A 720 4.88 4.05 -3.99
C ARG A 720 5.68 2.75 -3.82
N ASP A 721 6.06 2.39 -2.60
CA ASP A 721 6.81 1.18 -2.26
C ASP A 721 5.83 0.03 -1.89
N ASP A 722 5.90 -1.05 -2.66
CA ASP A 722 5.04 -2.23 -2.51
C ASP A 722 5.16 -2.89 -1.12
N VAL A 723 6.30 -2.73 -0.43
CA VAL A 723 6.48 -3.24 0.93
C VAL A 723 5.49 -2.58 1.90
N PHE A 724 5.33 -1.25 1.84
CA PHE A 724 4.41 -0.54 2.73
C PHE A 724 2.95 -0.86 2.39
N PHE A 725 2.62 -1.06 1.12
CA PHE A 725 1.31 -1.59 0.72
C PHE A 725 1.09 -3.02 1.22
N GLY A 726 2.13 -3.86 1.27
CA GLY A 726 2.09 -5.18 1.88
C GLY A 726 1.79 -5.11 3.39
N VAL A 727 2.42 -4.17 4.11
CA VAL A 727 2.12 -3.93 5.53
C VAL A 727 0.68 -3.42 5.69
N LEU A 728 0.25 -2.44 4.88
CA LEU A 728 -1.12 -1.90 4.92
C LEU A 728 -2.17 -3.00 4.68
N ARG A 729 -1.99 -3.84 3.67
CA ARG A 729 -2.88 -4.99 3.36
C ARG A 729 -2.88 -6.06 4.46
N SER A 730 -1.82 -6.11 5.27
CA SER A 730 -1.75 -7.03 6.40
C SER A 730 -2.62 -6.59 7.57
N LEU A 731 -2.96 -5.30 7.66
CA LEU A 731 -3.89 -4.81 8.66
C LEU A 731 -5.29 -5.28 8.28
N GLU A 732 -6.00 -5.87 9.24
CA GLU A 732 -7.40 -6.26 9.14
C GLU A 732 -8.35 -5.07 9.26
N ASP A 733 -9.49 -5.15 8.60
CA ASP A 733 -10.64 -4.27 8.82
C ASP A 733 -11.58 -4.90 9.85
N GLU A 734 -12.48 -4.11 10.45
CA GLU A 734 -13.47 -4.64 11.40
C GLU A 734 -14.32 -5.69 10.66
N PRO A 735 -14.38 -6.96 11.14
CA PRO A 735 -15.14 -7.99 10.47
C PRO A 735 -16.64 -7.65 10.49
N ASP A 736 -17.33 -7.86 9.37
CA ASP A 736 -18.79 -7.78 9.30
C ASP A 736 -19.41 -8.79 10.28
N ARG A 737 -19.91 -8.32 11.43
CA ARG A 737 -20.51 -9.14 12.50
C ARG A 737 -22.01 -8.94 12.59
#